data_AF-A0AA38X303-F1
#
_entry.id   AF-A0AA38X303-F1
#
_cell.length_a   1.000
_cell.length_b   1.000
_cell.length_c   1.000
_cell.angle_alpha   90.00
_cell.angle_beta   90.00
_cell.angle_gamma   90.00
#
_symmetry.space_group_name_H-M   'P 1'
#
loop_
_entity.id
_entity.type
_entity.pdbx_description
1 polymer ?
#
loop_
_entity_poly.entity_id
_entity_poly.type
_entity_poly.pdbx_seq_one_letter_code
_entity_poly.pdbx_strand_id
1 'polypeptide(L)'
;MSDHGGQIEATSSSVGPRARRLGDLLDYLPDYGLVICKPCAFAVQPKAIPSHLLRHHVYREKRQSLLDRVAELQLLDPTLVPLPEPRAPAIPFLPVTTGYRCTLPTCNHLCISHKRMSQHLREQHGHANGTEVNNRVDKVYLQTFFRGNKVRYFEVEPMREKPSNCSESRHDNFRFVNESIPNQSVWPGIPTGISDTASLHKEHEAQLPMENLLYLHHYITVTASSLVRGTESVNFWTDKIPLEAGRLPFLMHGILGAAAFHQAVLALNQNDCIRHQSAGLHHQTRGLATFRGIVDHPTRETSTALTTFARLLGVQICAQALLGARGHSSHARGVNDTEIFEVLECMQLLRGGLELLLGMQKLLPVNSELLLSDEVLEGLQDLEFAPEMLKGSAPYIANELFSRLTSSEALLHSKRPCRLQTLTDVKQFLILCSTVSETPTTESITENWLASAASGNFQCPGDSRTFTKLVRQSRNAGEDKYRQNLLSNVAAPSPILSCYPNIPATIYEKLLTIPARLMAEINEASSIDINASDHAMAALISSFSRSYAADSVWARWNGIESWPRMLPENFVTMIRNTHPLALVLVAHWLYLLSMQEKHYWFLEGRPQRMLGIVLRNLNHDLRTFVQESLASFDVTD
;
A
#
# COMPACT_ATOMS: atom_id res chain seq x y z
N MET A 1 -7.41 -44.40 70.96
CA MET A 1 -6.02 -44.29 71.42
C MET A 1 -5.22 -45.37 70.73
N SER A 2 -4.14 -45.18 70.00
CA SER A 2 -3.56 -44.05 69.30
C SER A 2 -2.55 -44.70 68.35
N ASP A 3 -2.29 -44.02 67.24
CA ASP A 3 -1.02 -44.04 66.50
C ASP A 3 -0.81 -45.17 65.47
N HIS A 4 -0.68 -44.78 64.19
CA HIS A 4 0.50 -45.05 63.37
C HIS A 4 0.42 -44.26 62.05
N GLY A 5 1.55 -43.66 61.69
CA GLY A 5 1.71 -42.65 60.68
C GLY A 5 1.55 -43.14 59.23
N GLY A 6 1.00 -42.24 58.40
CA GLY A 6 1.03 -42.33 56.95
C GLY A 6 2.08 -41.38 56.38
N GLN A 7 3.10 -41.95 55.73
CA GLN A 7 4.02 -41.24 54.85
C GLN A 7 3.23 -40.51 53.75
N ILE A 8 3.48 -39.21 53.61
CA ILE A 8 3.04 -38.41 52.47
C ILE A 8 4.09 -38.60 51.38
N GLU A 9 3.79 -39.45 50.39
CA GLU A 9 4.50 -39.46 49.12
C GLU A 9 4.12 -38.20 48.34
N ALA A 10 5.08 -37.29 48.19
CA ALA A 10 4.97 -36.12 47.33
C ALA A 10 5.08 -36.55 45.87
N THR A 11 3.94 -36.69 45.18
CA THR A 11 3.89 -36.82 43.72
C THR A 11 4.13 -35.44 43.09
N SER A 12 5.34 -35.20 42.56
CA SER A 12 5.64 -34.03 41.73
C SER A 12 4.99 -34.18 40.35
N SER A 13 3.75 -33.70 40.20
CA SER A 13 3.09 -33.60 38.90
C SER A 13 3.62 -32.40 38.12
N SER A 14 4.25 -32.63 36.97
CA SER A 14 4.63 -31.58 36.00
C SER A 14 3.38 -31.02 35.31
N VAL A 15 2.67 -30.13 36.00
CA VAL A 15 1.47 -29.47 35.47
C VAL A 15 1.91 -28.19 34.78
N GLY A 16 1.70 -28.09 33.45
CA GLY A 16 1.92 -26.86 32.70
C GLY A 16 1.02 -25.72 33.19
N PRO A 17 1.27 -24.46 32.77
CA PRO A 17 0.53 -23.31 33.29
C PRO A 17 -0.96 -23.43 32.99
N ARG A 18 -1.80 -23.06 33.95
CA ARG A 18 -3.25 -23.02 33.78
C ARG A 18 -3.57 -22.02 32.68
N ALA A 19 -4.45 -22.40 31.75
CA ALA A 19 -4.93 -21.56 30.67
C ALA A 19 -6.46 -21.56 30.62
N ARG A 20 -7.08 -20.37 30.59
CA ARG A 20 -8.52 -20.17 30.42
C ARG A 20 -8.79 -19.52 29.07
N ARG A 21 -9.51 -20.21 28.20
CA ARG A 21 -9.87 -19.69 26.87
C ARG A 21 -10.87 -18.52 26.96
N LEU A 22 -10.52 -17.39 26.35
CA LEU A 22 -11.36 -16.20 26.22
C LEU A 22 -11.83 -16.03 24.77
N GLY A 23 -12.66 -16.99 24.33
CA GLY A 23 -13.11 -17.07 22.94
C GLY A 23 -12.02 -17.62 22.00
N ASP A 24 -12.16 -17.34 20.71
CA ASP A 24 -11.26 -17.92 19.70
C ASP A 24 -9.88 -17.23 19.69
N LEU A 25 -9.85 -15.94 20.00
CA LEU A 25 -8.69 -15.07 19.82
C LEU A 25 -7.70 -15.09 21.00
N LEU A 26 -8.22 -15.09 22.24
CA LEU A 26 -7.46 -14.79 23.45
C LEU A 26 -7.46 -15.97 24.42
N ASP A 27 -6.32 -16.23 25.07
CA ASP A 27 -6.21 -17.17 26.19
C ASP A 27 -5.59 -16.46 27.41
N TYR A 28 -6.23 -16.58 28.57
CA TYR A 28 -5.77 -16.03 29.84
C TYR A 28 -4.91 -17.04 30.61
N LEU A 29 -3.73 -16.61 31.03
CA LEU A 29 -2.83 -17.38 31.86
C LEU A 29 -2.79 -16.76 33.27
N PRO A 30 -3.62 -17.26 34.22
CA PRO A 30 -3.68 -16.74 35.59
C PRO A 30 -2.34 -16.80 36.32
N ASP A 31 -1.52 -17.81 36.06
CA ASP A 31 -0.23 -18.00 36.75
C ASP A 31 0.78 -16.88 36.44
N TYR A 32 0.58 -16.15 35.34
CA TYR A 32 1.39 -15.00 34.94
C TYR A 32 0.60 -13.68 34.90
N GLY A 33 -0.71 -13.71 35.15
CA GLY A 33 -1.59 -12.55 35.05
C GLY A 33 -1.59 -11.90 33.66
N LEU A 34 -1.65 -12.66 32.57
CA LEU A 34 -1.59 -12.12 31.21
C LEU A 34 -2.56 -12.80 30.25
N VAL A 35 -2.84 -12.13 29.13
CA VAL A 35 -3.66 -12.67 28.04
C VAL A 35 -2.83 -12.77 26.77
N ILE A 36 -2.74 -13.97 26.20
CA ILE A 36 -2.07 -14.23 24.93
C ILE A 36 -3.08 -14.13 23.79
N CYS A 37 -2.73 -13.39 22.75
CA CYS A 37 -3.43 -13.43 21.48
C CYS A 37 -2.83 -14.53 20.61
N LYS A 38 -3.62 -15.55 20.25
CA LYS A 38 -3.10 -16.73 19.53
C LYS A 38 -2.59 -16.38 18.12
N PRO A 39 -3.31 -15.59 17.30
CA PRO A 39 -2.80 -15.21 15.97
C PRO A 39 -1.57 -14.30 16.03
N CYS A 40 -1.49 -13.41 17.01
CA CYS A 40 -0.34 -12.52 17.17
C CYS A 40 0.87 -13.19 17.86
N ALA A 41 0.63 -14.29 18.58
CA ALA A 41 1.63 -15.07 19.28
C ALA A 41 2.47 -14.22 20.27
N PHE A 42 1.79 -13.35 21.04
CA PHE A 42 2.35 -12.60 22.16
C PHE A 42 1.26 -12.19 23.16
N ALA A 43 1.68 -11.82 24.38
CA ALA A 43 0.83 -11.31 25.44
C ALA A 43 0.42 -9.85 25.19
N VAL A 44 -0.88 -9.57 25.22
CA VAL A 44 -1.44 -8.23 24.99
C VAL A 44 -1.48 -7.49 26.32
N GLN A 45 -0.94 -6.26 26.34
CA GLN A 45 -0.96 -5.43 27.54
C GLN A 45 -2.40 -5.01 27.89
N PRO A 46 -2.78 -4.91 29.18
CA PRO A 46 -4.15 -4.60 29.59
C PRO A 46 -4.73 -3.36 28.90
N LYS A 47 -3.97 -2.25 28.88
CA LYS A 47 -4.35 -0.99 28.25
C LYS A 47 -4.50 -1.07 26.72
N ALA A 48 -3.84 -2.05 26.09
CA ALA A 48 -3.85 -2.23 24.64
C ALA A 48 -4.91 -3.24 24.16
N ILE A 49 -5.56 -3.99 25.05
CA ILE A 49 -6.59 -4.98 24.68
C ILE A 49 -7.73 -4.33 23.85
N PRO A 50 -8.28 -3.15 24.21
CA PRO A 50 -9.37 -2.57 23.43
C PRO A 50 -9.03 -2.22 21.99
N SER A 51 -7.82 -1.70 21.73
CA SER A 51 -7.35 -1.36 20.37
C SER A 51 -6.84 -2.59 19.62
N HIS A 52 -6.27 -3.56 20.32
CA HIS A 52 -5.84 -4.84 19.77
C HIS A 52 -7.01 -5.65 19.20
N LEU A 53 -8.17 -5.68 19.88
CA LEU A 53 -9.37 -6.35 19.37
C LEU A 53 -9.87 -5.77 18.04
N LEU A 54 -9.75 -4.45 17.84
CA LEU A 54 -10.13 -3.79 16.59
C LEU A 54 -9.24 -4.24 15.41
N ARG A 55 -7.95 -4.51 15.67
CA ARG A 55 -7.01 -5.03 14.67
C ARG A 55 -7.34 -6.46 14.23
N HIS A 56 -8.04 -7.23 15.06
CA HIS A 56 -8.53 -8.57 14.73
C HIS A 56 -9.99 -8.57 14.23
N HIS A 57 -10.49 -7.42 13.79
CA HIS A 57 -11.86 -7.25 13.30
C HIS A 57 -12.94 -7.67 14.30
N VAL A 58 -12.66 -7.55 15.60
CA VAL A 58 -13.65 -7.81 16.65
C VAL A 58 -14.34 -6.49 17.01
N TYR A 59 -15.59 -6.34 16.56
CA TYR A 59 -16.38 -5.11 16.71
C TYR A 59 -17.68 -5.34 17.50
N ARG A 60 -18.36 -4.24 17.85
CA ARG A 60 -19.73 -4.22 18.41
C ARG A 60 -19.88 -5.14 19.63
N GLU A 61 -20.98 -5.90 19.70
CA GLU A 61 -21.35 -6.74 20.85
C GLU A 61 -20.29 -7.78 21.21
N LYS A 62 -19.63 -8.39 20.20
CA LYS A 62 -18.53 -9.35 20.42
C LYS A 62 -17.33 -8.70 21.10
N ARG A 63 -17.02 -7.44 20.76
CA ARG A 63 -15.96 -6.66 21.42
C ARG A 63 -16.33 -6.33 22.86
N GLN A 64 -17.56 -5.88 23.10
CA GLN A 64 -18.02 -5.54 24.44
C GLN A 64 -18.00 -6.76 25.36
N SER A 65 -18.56 -7.88 24.92
CA SER A 65 -18.57 -9.15 25.67
C SER A 65 -17.16 -9.64 26.05
N LEU A 66 -16.17 -9.50 25.15
CA LEU A 66 -14.79 -9.86 25.48
C LEU A 66 -14.15 -8.87 26.45
N LEU A 67 -14.43 -7.57 26.33
CA LEU A 67 -13.90 -6.57 27.24
C LEU A 67 -14.46 -6.74 28.65
N ASP A 68 -15.75 -7.03 28.79
CA ASP A 68 -16.37 -7.29 30.10
C ASP A 68 -15.72 -8.50 30.79
N ARG A 69 -15.52 -9.60 30.03
CA ARG A 69 -14.82 -10.80 30.54
C ARG A 69 -13.35 -10.56 30.89
N VAL A 70 -12.68 -9.65 30.17
CA VAL A 70 -11.29 -9.27 30.45
C VAL A 70 -11.20 -8.38 31.69
N ALA A 71 -12.18 -7.52 31.93
CA ALA A 71 -12.22 -6.61 33.08
C ALA A 71 -12.29 -7.36 34.43
N GLU A 72 -12.84 -8.59 34.44
CA GLU A 72 -12.90 -9.46 35.61
C GLU A 72 -11.56 -10.16 35.94
N LEU A 73 -10.54 -10.03 35.08
CA LEU A 73 -9.27 -10.74 35.22
C LEU A 73 -8.25 -9.91 35.98
N GLN A 74 -7.41 -10.59 36.76
CA GLN A 74 -6.22 -9.98 37.34
C GLN A 74 -5.10 -10.01 36.30
N LEU A 75 -4.89 -8.87 35.62
CA LEU A 75 -3.81 -8.70 34.65
C LEU A 75 -2.69 -7.83 35.24
N LEU A 76 -1.45 -8.27 35.04
CA LEU A 76 -0.25 -7.57 35.50
C LEU A 76 0.32 -6.64 34.43
N ASP A 77 1.00 -5.58 34.87
CA ASP A 77 1.84 -4.78 33.99
C ASP A 77 3.03 -5.62 33.47
N PRO A 78 3.49 -5.46 32.21
CA PRO A 78 4.60 -6.24 31.65
C PRO A 78 5.88 -6.28 32.50
N THR A 79 6.15 -5.25 33.29
CA THR A 79 7.32 -5.19 34.18
C THR A 79 7.17 -6.08 35.42
N LEU A 80 5.94 -6.32 35.86
CA LEU A 80 5.59 -7.08 37.06
C LEU A 80 5.28 -8.56 36.76
N VAL A 81 5.17 -8.94 35.48
CA VAL A 81 4.93 -10.33 35.08
C VAL A 81 6.12 -11.20 35.53
N PRO A 82 5.87 -12.29 36.30
CA PRO A 82 6.91 -13.23 36.68
C PRO A 82 7.38 -14.02 35.45
N LEU A 83 8.68 -14.34 35.40
CA LEU A 83 9.20 -15.23 34.36
C LEU A 83 9.02 -16.70 34.82
N PRO A 84 8.79 -17.64 33.89
CA PRO A 84 8.79 -19.06 34.21
C PRO A 84 10.15 -19.51 34.77
N GLU A 85 10.13 -20.59 35.54
CA GLU A 85 11.36 -21.26 35.97
C GLU A 85 12.24 -21.64 34.78
N PRO A 86 13.58 -21.58 34.90
CA PRO A 86 14.48 -21.98 33.82
C PRO A 86 14.19 -23.40 33.35
N ARG A 87 14.04 -23.58 32.02
CA ARG A 87 13.69 -24.86 31.40
C ARG A 87 12.30 -25.38 31.77
N ALA A 88 11.34 -24.48 31.99
CA ALA A 88 9.93 -24.86 32.01
C ALA A 88 9.49 -25.37 30.61
N PRO A 89 8.41 -26.17 30.52
CA PRO A 89 7.79 -26.51 29.25
C PRO A 89 7.41 -25.25 28.47
N ALA A 90 7.52 -25.30 27.14
CA ALA A 90 7.16 -24.18 26.29
C ALA A 90 5.69 -23.78 26.50
N ILE A 91 5.46 -22.48 26.69
CA ILE A 91 4.12 -21.92 26.86
C ILE A 91 3.41 -21.94 25.50
N PRO A 92 2.20 -22.53 25.41
CA PRO A 92 1.45 -22.60 24.17
C PRO A 92 1.22 -21.22 23.52
N PHE A 93 1.15 -21.21 22.18
CA PHE A 93 0.90 -20.02 21.34
C PHE A 93 1.98 -18.93 21.36
N LEU A 94 3.06 -19.09 22.13
CA LEU A 94 4.25 -18.24 22.01
C LEU A 94 5.31 -18.91 21.12
N PRO A 95 5.99 -18.15 20.25
CA PRO A 95 7.01 -18.71 19.37
C PRO A 95 8.24 -19.11 20.19
N VAL A 96 8.71 -20.35 20.00
CA VAL A 96 10.01 -20.78 20.50
C VAL A 96 11.07 -20.34 19.50
N THR A 97 12.08 -19.61 19.97
CA THR A 97 13.19 -19.11 19.15
C THR A 97 14.51 -19.62 19.70
N THR A 98 15.49 -19.87 18.84
CA THR A 98 16.84 -20.21 19.31
C THR A 98 17.58 -18.95 19.75
N GLY A 99 18.28 -19.02 20.87
CA GLY A 99 19.10 -17.93 21.37
C GLY A 99 20.31 -18.43 22.15
N TYR A 100 20.85 -17.53 22.95
CA TYR A 100 22.12 -17.68 23.62
C TYR A 100 21.98 -17.35 25.11
N ARG A 101 22.60 -18.18 25.95
CA ARG A 101 22.73 -17.99 27.39
C ARG A 101 24.20 -17.76 27.74
N CYS A 102 24.46 -16.77 28.60
CA CYS A 102 25.77 -16.57 29.21
C CYS A 102 26.06 -17.69 30.22
N THR A 103 27.23 -18.32 30.16
CA THR A 103 27.58 -19.44 31.06
C THR A 103 28.44 -19.02 32.24
N LEU A 104 28.65 -17.72 32.45
CA LEU A 104 29.45 -17.24 33.59
C LEU A 104 28.68 -17.41 34.90
N PRO A 105 29.36 -17.80 36.00
CA PRO A 105 28.73 -17.92 37.31
C PRO A 105 28.02 -16.62 37.68
N THR A 106 26.81 -16.74 38.25
CA THR A 106 25.93 -15.63 38.67
C THR A 106 25.36 -14.73 37.57
N CYS A 107 25.64 -14.98 36.28
CA CYS A 107 25.02 -14.25 35.17
C CYS A 107 23.85 -15.01 34.53
N ASN A 108 22.67 -14.38 34.50
CA ASN A 108 21.45 -14.95 33.90
C ASN A 108 21.06 -14.28 32.57
N HIS A 109 22.03 -13.73 31.83
CA HIS A 109 21.73 -13.00 30.60
C HIS A 109 21.34 -13.93 29.45
N LEU A 110 20.21 -13.62 28.80
CA LEU A 110 19.66 -14.32 27.64
C LEU A 110 19.43 -13.35 26.48
N CYS A 111 19.81 -13.74 25.27
CA CYS A 111 19.47 -12.97 24.07
C CYS A 111 19.40 -13.84 22.81
N ILE A 112 18.71 -13.37 21.78
CA ILE A 112 18.50 -14.10 20.52
C ILE A 112 19.64 -13.97 19.50
N SER A 113 20.61 -13.09 19.74
CA SER A 113 21.66 -12.76 18.76
C SER A 113 23.05 -12.92 19.36
N HIS A 114 23.92 -13.63 18.66
CA HIS A 114 25.32 -13.81 19.05
C HIS A 114 26.05 -12.46 19.17
N LYS A 115 25.71 -11.47 18.32
CA LYS A 115 26.24 -10.10 18.41
C LYS A 115 25.90 -9.43 19.74
N ARG A 116 24.65 -9.57 20.20
CA ARG A 116 24.21 -9.02 21.51
C ARG A 116 24.89 -9.76 22.68
N MET A 117 25.05 -11.07 22.56
CA MET A 117 25.78 -11.85 23.57
C MET A 117 27.25 -11.44 23.64
N SER A 118 27.91 -11.27 22.50
CA SER A 118 29.30 -10.80 22.41
C SER A 118 29.48 -9.40 23.01
N GLN A 119 28.51 -8.51 22.78
CA GLN A 119 28.49 -7.19 23.40
C GLN A 119 28.33 -7.28 24.93
N HIS A 120 27.37 -8.08 25.42
CA HIS A 120 27.16 -8.31 26.84
C HIS A 120 28.41 -8.84 27.54
N LEU A 121 29.08 -9.86 26.96
CA LEU A 121 30.31 -10.43 27.51
C LEU A 121 31.46 -9.42 27.59
N ARG A 122 31.55 -8.50 26.63
CA ARG A 122 32.54 -7.42 26.66
C ARG A 122 32.23 -6.37 27.73
N GLU A 123 30.97 -5.94 27.81
CA GLU A 123 30.56 -4.83 28.69
C GLU A 123 30.42 -5.22 30.15
N GLN A 124 29.89 -6.41 30.44
CA GLN A 124 29.58 -6.86 31.80
C GLN A 124 30.63 -7.82 32.37
N HIS A 125 31.45 -8.44 31.51
CA HIS A 125 32.41 -9.46 31.91
C HIS A 125 33.84 -9.22 31.40
N GLY A 126 34.10 -8.14 30.65
CA GLY A 126 35.45 -7.72 30.24
C GLY A 126 36.14 -8.63 29.23
N HIS A 127 35.43 -9.57 28.59
CA HIS A 127 36.01 -10.51 27.62
C HIS A 127 36.09 -9.88 26.22
N ALA A 128 37.29 -9.82 25.64
CA ALA A 128 37.56 -9.10 24.39
C ALA A 128 37.89 -10.00 23.17
N ASN A 129 38.17 -11.30 23.37
CA ASN A 129 38.64 -12.20 22.31
C ASN A 129 37.55 -13.17 21.81
N GLY A 130 37.42 -13.32 20.48
CA GLY A 130 36.36 -14.12 19.84
C GLY A 130 36.35 -15.62 20.19
N THR A 131 37.51 -16.19 20.52
CA THR A 131 37.65 -17.61 20.93
C THR A 131 37.17 -17.86 22.35
N GLU A 132 37.31 -16.88 23.26
CA GLU A 132 36.81 -16.98 24.64
C GLU A 132 35.29 -16.81 24.72
N VAL A 133 34.73 -15.98 23.83
CA VAL A 133 33.28 -15.76 23.71
C VAL A 133 32.53 -17.04 23.33
N ASN A 134 33.06 -17.84 22.40
CA ASN A 134 32.38 -19.07 21.99
C ASN A 134 32.36 -20.17 23.07
N ASN A 135 33.33 -20.17 23.99
CA ASN A 135 33.40 -21.14 25.10
C ASN A 135 32.56 -20.74 26.32
N ARG A 136 31.91 -19.56 26.28
CA ARG A 136 31.13 -18.99 27.40
C ARG A 136 29.66 -18.76 27.08
N VAL A 137 29.19 -19.40 26.01
CA VAL A 137 27.85 -19.23 25.48
C VAL A 137 27.24 -20.58 25.16
N ASP A 138 26.07 -20.84 25.75
CA ASP A 138 25.25 -21.99 25.40
C ASP A 138 24.14 -21.59 24.44
N LYS A 139 23.87 -22.44 23.44
CA LYS A 139 22.64 -22.34 22.64
C LYS A 139 21.46 -22.87 23.43
N VAL A 140 20.37 -22.11 23.46
CA VAL A 140 19.17 -22.40 24.24
C VAL A 140 17.90 -22.10 23.42
N TYR A 141 16.77 -22.66 23.85
CA TYR A 141 15.45 -22.35 23.32
C TYR A 141 14.79 -21.31 24.22
N LEU A 142 14.29 -20.23 23.62
CA LEU A 142 13.78 -19.05 24.31
C LEU A 142 12.35 -18.74 23.87
N GLN A 143 11.54 -18.27 24.81
CA GLN A 143 10.28 -17.59 24.56
C GLN A 143 10.28 -16.21 25.22
N THR A 144 9.35 -15.35 24.82
CA THR A 144 9.07 -14.05 25.47
C THR A 144 7.58 -13.80 25.46
N PHE A 145 7.05 -13.21 26.53
CA PHE A 145 5.65 -12.81 26.59
C PHE A 145 5.36 -11.60 25.70
N PHE A 146 6.25 -10.60 25.71
CA PHE A 146 6.02 -9.31 25.04
C PHE A 146 7.04 -9.06 23.92
N ARG A 147 6.70 -8.17 22.98
CA ARG A 147 7.56 -7.70 21.87
C ARG A 147 7.99 -6.24 22.07
N GLY A 148 8.98 -5.79 21.29
CA GLY A 148 9.50 -4.41 21.35
C GLY A 148 10.36 -4.13 22.59
N ASN A 149 10.20 -2.96 23.20
CA ASN A 149 11.06 -2.49 24.31
C ASN A 149 10.78 -3.19 25.66
N LYS A 150 9.84 -4.15 25.71
CA LYS A 150 9.44 -4.89 26.92
C LYS A 150 9.77 -6.38 26.83
N VAL A 151 10.64 -6.77 25.88
CA VAL A 151 11.07 -8.16 25.71
C VAL A 151 11.88 -8.62 26.91
N ARG A 152 11.47 -9.75 27.49
CA ARG A 152 12.20 -10.46 28.55
C ARG A 152 12.19 -11.94 28.17
N TYR A 153 13.35 -12.45 27.77
CA TYR A 153 13.49 -13.84 27.37
C TYR A 153 13.54 -14.74 28.60
N PHE A 154 12.97 -15.94 28.46
CA PHE A 154 13.12 -17.04 29.41
C PHE A 154 13.39 -18.33 28.63
N GLU A 155 14.14 -19.24 29.25
CA GLU A 155 14.51 -20.51 28.66
C GLU A 155 13.39 -21.53 28.81
N VAL A 156 13.14 -22.30 27.76
CA VAL A 156 12.16 -23.39 27.72
C VAL A 156 12.82 -24.71 27.35
N GLU A 157 12.18 -25.82 27.71
CA GLU A 157 12.66 -27.15 27.32
C GLU A 157 12.74 -27.29 25.79
N PRO A 158 13.74 -28.02 25.27
CA PRO A 158 13.76 -28.43 23.88
C PRO A 158 12.51 -29.27 23.58
N MET A 159 11.83 -28.99 22.47
CA MET A 159 10.69 -29.81 22.03
C MET A 159 11.12 -31.28 21.92
N ARG A 160 10.62 -32.13 22.82
CA ARG A 160 10.64 -33.59 22.62
C ARG A 160 9.48 -33.92 21.70
N GLU A 161 9.77 -34.18 20.42
CA GLU A 161 8.84 -34.93 19.59
C GLU A 161 8.60 -36.28 20.27
N LYS A 162 7.37 -36.51 20.76
CA LYS A 162 6.98 -37.85 21.24
C LYS A 162 6.61 -38.69 20.01
N PRO A 163 7.30 -39.81 19.76
CA PRO A 163 7.00 -40.68 18.64
C PRO A 163 5.71 -41.45 18.95
N SER A 164 4.67 -41.25 18.15
CA SER A 164 3.52 -42.15 18.12
C SER A 164 3.74 -43.21 17.04
N ASN A 165 4.26 -44.36 17.50
CA ASN A 165 4.28 -45.70 16.92
C ASN A 165 3.80 -45.89 15.47
N CYS A 166 4.76 -46.26 14.60
CA CYS A 166 4.69 -47.55 13.93
C CYS A 166 6.11 -48.10 13.70
N SER A 167 6.42 -49.17 14.45
CA SER A 167 7.43 -50.23 14.27
C SER A 167 8.78 -49.93 13.58
N GLU A 168 9.83 -50.24 14.35
CA GLU A 168 11.25 -50.37 14.03
C GLU A 168 11.57 -51.16 12.74
N SER A 169 12.55 -50.65 11.96
CA SER A 169 13.77 -51.42 11.69
C SER A 169 14.93 -50.50 11.30
N ARG A 170 16.08 -50.76 11.90
CA ARG A 170 17.37 -50.10 11.67
C ARG A 170 17.86 -50.28 10.24
N HIS A 171 18.64 -49.29 9.80
CA HIS A 171 19.59 -49.29 8.69
C HIS A 171 19.09 -49.87 7.37
N ASP A 172 18.72 -49.00 6.44
CA ASP A 172 19.29 -49.16 5.10
C ASP A 172 19.31 -47.88 4.27
N ASN A 173 20.32 -47.84 3.41
CA ASN A 173 20.63 -46.83 2.43
C ASN A 173 19.40 -46.24 1.72
N PHE A 174 19.26 -44.91 1.71
CA PHE A 174 18.29 -44.24 0.84
C PHE A 174 18.75 -44.35 -0.62
N ARG A 175 18.35 -45.46 -1.24
CA ARG A 175 18.36 -45.68 -2.69
C ARG A 175 17.33 -44.73 -3.31
N PHE A 176 17.79 -43.86 -4.21
CA PHE A 176 16.93 -43.10 -5.11
C PHE A 176 15.91 -44.04 -5.77
N VAL A 177 14.61 -43.77 -5.58
CA VAL A 177 13.58 -44.39 -6.41
C VAL A 177 13.59 -43.65 -7.75
N ASN A 178 14.27 -44.25 -8.72
CA ASN A 178 13.99 -44.04 -10.13
C ASN A 178 12.53 -44.46 -10.37
N GLU A 179 11.61 -43.50 -10.40
CA GLU A 179 10.36 -43.74 -11.10
C GLU A 179 10.64 -43.74 -12.60
N SER A 180 10.44 -44.93 -13.17
CA SER A 180 10.60 -45.21 -14.58
C SER A 180 9.52 -44.46 -15.34
N ILE A 181 9.96 -43.60 -16.25
CA ILE A 181 9.15 -42.89 -17.23
C ILE A 181 8.26 -43.89 -17.99
N PRO A 182 6.92 -43.75 -17.98
CA PRO A 182 6.09 -44.32 -19.02
C PRO A 182 6.27 -43.46 -20.27
N ASN A 183 6.72 -44.13 -21.32
CA ASN A 183 6.92 -43.63 -22.67
C ASN A 183 5.69 -42.86 -23.21
N GLN A 184 5.98 -41.85 -24.05
CA GLN A 184 5.13 -41.21 -25.07
C GLN A 184 4.22 -40.03 -24.70
N SER A 185 4.66 -38.82 -25.07
CA SER A 185 3.94 -38.03 -26.09
C SER A 185 4.92 -37.11 -26.83
N VAL A 186 5.08 -37.40 -28.12
CA VAL A 186 5.92 -36.71 -29.11
C VAL A 186 5.40 -35.29 -29.35
N TRP A 187 6.28 -34.28 -29.31
CA TRP A 187 6.08 -33.00 -29.98
C TRP A 187 7.00 -32.95 -31.21
N PRO A 188 6.53 -32.52 -32.40
CA PRO A 188 7.27 -32.64 -33.65
C PRO A 188 8.48 -31.69 -33.70
N GLY A 189 9.59 -32.21 -34.21
CA GLY A 189 10.88 -31.54 -34.24
C GLY A 189 11.04 -30.43 -35.28
N ILE A 190 12.10 -29.65 -35.07
CA ILE A 190 12.75 -28.83 -36.10
C ILE A 190 14.21 -29.29 -36.17
N PRO A 191 14.82 -29.44 -37.38
CA PRO A 191 16.02 -30.24 -37.56
C PRO A 191 17.31 -29.57 -37.07
N THR A 192 18.18 -30.44 -36.60
CA THR A 192 19.59 -30.26 -36.24
C THR A 192 20.47 -29.65 -37.32
N GLY A 193 21.43 -28.82 -36.88
CA GLY A 193 22.66 -28.57 -37.63
C GLY A 193 23.68 -27.77 -36.80
N ILE A 194 24.85 -28.39 -36.60
CA ILE A 194 26.18 -27.80 -36.30
C ILE A 194 26.66 -27.85 -34.82
N SER A 195 27.37 -28.96 -34.56
CA SER A 195 28.75 -29.08 -34.03
C SER A 195 29.21 -28.42 -32.72
N ASP A 196 29.56 -29.29 -31.78
CA ASP A 196 30.83 -29.32 -31.02
C ASP A 196 31.28 -28.05 -30.28
N THR A 197 30.64 -27.74 -29.15
CA THR A 197 31.25 -27.00 -28.03
C THR A 197 30.75 -27.44 -26.64
N ALA A 198 30.00 -28.54 -26.54
CA ALA A 198 29.20 -28.89 -25.36
C ALA A 198 29.99 -29.43 -24.13
N SER A 199 31.33 -29.40 -24.13
CA SER A 199 32.12 -29.98 -23.04
C SER A 199 32.62 -29.00 -21.97
N LEU A 200 32.30 -27.69 -22.06
CA LEU A 200 32.76 -26.67 -21.10
C LEU A 200 31.65 -26.04 -20.23
N HIS A 201 30.38 -26.41 -20.44
CA HIS A 201 29.25 -25.79 -19.71
C HIS A 201 28.68 -26.63 -18.56
N LYS A 202 29.20 -27.83 -18.30
CA LYS A 202 28.62 -28.76 -17.31
C LYS A 202 29.10 -28.59 -15.85
N GLU A 203 30.07 -27.71 -15.57
CA GLU A 203 30.65 -27.58 -14.21
C GLU A 203 30.02 -26.48 -13.34
N HIS A 204 29.09 -25.65 -13.85
CA HIS A 204 28.50 -24.54 -13.08
C HIS A 204 27.15 -24.86 -12.38
N GLU A 205 26.60 -26.06 -12.51
CA GLU A 205 25.24 -26.38 -12.01
C GLU A 205 25.15 -26.82 -10.53
N ALA A 206 26.22 -26.77 -9.74
CA ALA A 206 26.25 -27.34 -8.38
C ALA A 206 26.64 -26.37 -7.24
N GLN A 207 26.60 -25.05 -7.45
CA GLN A 207 26.82 -24.08 -6.37
C GLN A 207 25.52 -23.34 -6.04
N LEU A 208 25.13 -23.38 -4.76
CA LEU A 208 23.98 -22.65 -4.24
C LEU A 208 24.19 -21.14 -4.49
N PRO A 209 23.27 -20.43 -5.17
CA PRO A 209 23.47 -19.03 -5.55
C PRO A 209 23.32 -18.14 -4.31
N MET A 210 24.40 -17.99 -3.55
CA MET A 210 24.42 -17.31 -2.25
C MET A 210 23.93 -15.86 -2.32
N GLU A 211 24.22 -15.16 -3.41
CA GLU A 211 23.76 -13.78 -3.61
C GLU A 211 22.22 -13.68 -3.68
N ASN A 212 21.57 -14.61 -4.39
CA ASN A 212 20.11 -14.68 -4.47
C ASN A 212 19.49 -14.95 -3.10
N LEU A 213 20.12 -15.80 -2.27
CA LEU A 213 19.64 -16.06 -0.91
C LEU A 213 19.75 -14.82 -0.02
N LEU A 214 20.82 -14.04 -0.17
CA LEU A 214 20.97 -12.77 0.55
C LEU A 214 19.95 -11.72 0.10
N TYR A 215 19.64 -11.64 -1.19
CA TYR A 215 18.57 -10.77 -1.69
C TYR A 215 17.20 -11.21 -1.19
N LEU A 216 16.90 -12.51 -1.18
CA LEU A 216 15.65 -13.03 -0.62
C LEU A 216 15.54 -12.70 0.88
N HIS A 217 16.62 -12.90 1.65
CA HIS A 217 16.66 -12.51 3.06
C HIS A 217 16.43 -11.00 3.22
N HIS A 218 17.11 -10.16 2.46
CA HIS A 218 16.93 -8.70 2.48
C HIS A 218 15.50 -8.30 2.11
N TYR A 219 14.89 -8.99 1.15
CA TYR A 219 13.51 -8.77 0.79
C TYR A 219 12.58 -8.99 1.98
N ILE A 220 12.63 -10.19 2.57
CA ILE A 220 11.73 -10.61 3.65
C ILE A 220 11.91 -9.77 4.90
N THR A 221 13.15 -9.33 5.18
CA THR A 221 13.48 -8.62 6.43
C THR A 221 13.43 -7.10 6.32
N VAL A 222 13.57 -6.53 5.13
CA VAL A 222 13.70 -5.07 4.95
C VAL A 222 12.84 -4.54 3.79
N THR A 223 12.99 -5.06 2.57
CA THR A 223 12.32 -4.45 1.40
C THR A 223 10.81 -4.59 1.48
N ALA A 224 10.29 -5.76 1.86
CA ALA A 224 8.87 -6.07 1.74
C ALA A 224 7.98 -5.22 2.67
N SER A 225 8.50 -4.76 3.82
CA SER A 225 7.76 -3.85 4.71
C SER A 225 7.48 -2.48 4.10
N SER A 226 8.22 -2.09 3.05
CA SER A 226 8.01 -0.83 2.32
C SER A 226 7.01 -0.95 1.15
N LEU A 227 6.44 -2.14 0.91
CA LEU A 227 5.62 -2.42 -0.27
C LEU A 227 4.12 -2.28 -0.06
N VAL A 228 3.66 -2.04 1.17
CA VAL A 228 2.23 -1.82 1.47
C VAL A 228 1.77 -0.50 0.82
N ARG A 229 0.68 -0.57 0.06
CA ARG A 229 0.07 0.57 -0.66
C ARG A 229 -1.44 0.58 -0.59
N GLY A 230 -2.08 -0.54 -0.24
CA GLY A 230 -3.52 -0.65 -0.06
C GLY A 230 -3.88 -1.22 1.31
N THR A 231 -4.80 -2.17 1.31
CA THR A 231 -5.26 -2.90 2.49
C THR A 231 -4.40 -4.12 2.80
N GLU A 232 -3.36 -4.40 2.00
CA GLU A 232 -2.50 -5.56 2.18
C GLU A 232 -1.69 -5.45 3.48
N SER A 233 -1.56 -6.57 4.19
CA SER A 233 -0.73 -6.64 5.38
C SER A 233 0.77 -6.70 5.03
N VAL A 234 1.62 -6.32 5.98
CA VAL A 234 3.07 -6.56 5.84
C VAL A 234 3.37 -8.05 5.65
N ASN A 235 2.61 -8.94 6.32
CA ASN A 235 2.78 -10.38 6.21
C ASN A 235 2.50 -10.92 4.80
N PHE A 236 1.58 -10.29 4.06
CA PHE A 236 1.35 -10.61 2.66
C PHE A 236 2.66 -10.50 1.86
N TRP A 237 3.36 -9.39 2.02
CA TRP A 237 4.61 -9.11 1.31
C TRP A 237 5.80 -9.88 1.88
N THR A 238 5.91 -10.07 3.21
CA THR A 238 7.08 -10.71 3.83
C THR A 238 7.04 -12.24 3.81
N ASP A 239 5.86 -12.86 3.71
CA ASP A 239 5.68 -14.31 3.87
C ASP A 239 4.92 -14.94 2.70
N LYS A 240 3.68 -14.51 2.45
CA LYS A 240 2.81 -15.15 1.44
C LYS A 240 3.38 -15.07 0.02
N ILE A 241 3.82 -13.88 -0.39
CA ILE A 241 4.35 -13.65 -1.74
C ILE A 241 5.68 -14.40 -1.99
N PRO A 242 6.67 -14.40 -1.07
CA PRO A 242 7.84 -15.27 -1.18
C PRO A 242 7.52 -16.77 -1.30
N LEU A 243 6.54 -17.27 -0.54
CA LEU A 243 6.13 -18.68 -0.63
C LEU A 243 5.48 -19.01 -1.98
N GLU A 244 4.65 -18.10 -2.51
CA GLU A 244 4.06 -18.22 -3.85
C GLU A 244 5.14 -18.18 -4.94
N ALA A 245 6.13 -17.29 -4.80
CA ALA A 245 7.26 -17.17 -5.71
C ALA A 245 8.12 -18.45 -5.80
N GLY A 246 8.11 -19.29 -4.76
CA GLY A 246 8.77 -20.60 -4.78
C GLY A 246 8.26 -21.54 -5.88
N ARG A 247 7.05 -21.31 -6.41
CA ARG A 247 6.47 -22.05 -7.54
C ARG A 247 6.47 -21.29 -8.86
N LEU A 248 6.75 -19.98 -8.83
CA LEU A 248 6.62 -19.07 -9.97
C LEU A 248 7.93 -18.28 -10.16
N PRO A 249 8.87 -18.79 -10.98
CA PRO A 249 10.22 -18.22 -11.11
C PRO A 249 10.26 -16.74 -11.48
N PHE A 250 9.31 -16.25 -12.29
CA PHE A 250 9.25 -14.84 -12.68
C PHE A 250 8.94 -13.93 -11.49
N LEU A 251 8.07 -14.37 -10.57
CA LEU A 251 7.76 -13.64 -9.35
C LEU A 251 8.98 -13.61 -8.42
N MET A 252 9.71 -14.72 -8.32
CA MET A 252 10.97 -14.76 -7.57
C MET A 252 11.99 -13.77 -8.14
N HIS A 253 12.11 -13.68 -9.46
CA HIS A 253 12.92 -12.63 -10.10
C HIS A 253 12.43 -11.21 -9.77
N GLY A 254 11.12 -10.98 -9.66
CA GLY A 254 10.58 -9.70 -9.16
C GLY A 254 11.02 -9.37 -7.74
N ILE A 255 10.99 -10.37 -6.84
CA ILE A 255 11.42 -10.25 -5.44
C ILE A 255 12.91 -9.93 -5.34
N LEU A 256 13.74 -10.75 -5.99
CA LEU A 256 15.20 -10.62 -5.97
C LEU A 256 15.64 -9.31 -6.61
N GLY A 257 15.02 -8.92 -7.73
CA GLY A 257 15.31 -7.65 -8.40
C GLY A 257 15.02 -6.44 -7.51
N ALA A 258 13.86 -6.42 -6.84
CA ALA A 258 13.51 -5.33 -5.92
C ALA A 258 14.48 -5.24 -4.74
N ALA A 259 14.89 -6.37 -4.17
CA ALA A 259 15.87 -6.38 -3.08
C ALA A 259 17.28 -5.99 -3.54
N ALA A 260 17.69 -6.39 -4.74
CA ALA A 260 18.98 -6.02 -5.31
C ALA A 260 19.06 -4.50 -5.55
N PHE A 261 18.03 -3.90 -6.14
CA PHE A 261 17.99 -2.43 -6.27
C PHE A 261 17.96 -1.72 -4.92
N HIS A 262 17.24 -2.24 -3.93
CA HIS A 262 17.25 -1.67 -2.59
C HIS A 262 18.64 -1.72 -1.95
N GLN A 263 19.36 -2.84 -2.09
CA GLN A 263 20.76 -2.96 -1.65
C GLN A 263 21.68 -2.00 -2.39
N ALA A 264 21.47 -1.79 -3.69
CA ALA A 264 22.23 -0.79 -4.46
C ALA A 264 22.04 0.63 -3.92
N VAL A 265 20.80 1.01 -3.55
CA VAL A 265 20.49 2.33 -2.96
C VAL A 265 21.14 2.52 -1.59
N LEU A 266 21.31 1.44 -0.82
CA LEU A 266 21.93 1.45 0.51
C LEU A 266 23.45 1.26 0.49
N ALA A 267 24.04 0.94 -0.67
CA ALA A 267 25.46 0.64 -0.78
C ALA A 267 26.31 1.87 -0.46
N LEU A 268 27.33 1.68 0.39
CA LEU A 268 28.24 2.76 0.81
C LEU A 268 29.37 3.02 -0.20
N ASN A 269 29.65 2.05 -1.08
CA ASN A 269 30.70 2.17 -2.08
C ASN A 269 30.15 1.90 -3.50
N GLN A 270 30.81 2.49 -4.48
CA GLN A 270 30.36 2.47 -5.87
C GLN A 270 30.39 1.05 -6.48
N ASN A 271 31.33 0.20 -6.08
CA ASN A 271 31.47 -1.14 -6.63
C ASN A 271 30.31 -2.05 -6.22
N ASP A 272 29.94 -2.04 -4.93
CA ASP A 272 28.77 -2.77 -4.42
C ASP A 272 27.48 -2.19 -5.02
N CYS A 273 27.37 -0.86 -5.14
CA CYS A 273 26.24 -0.21 -5.81
C CYS A 273 26.05 -0.74 -7.25
N ILE A 274 27.11 -0.71 -8.06
CA ILE A 274 27.10 -1.22 -9.46
C ILE A 274 26.78 -2.73 -9.49
N ARG A 275 27.38 -3.53 -8.60
CA ARG A 275 27.11 -4.98 -8.52
C ARG A 275 25.63 -5.25 -8.25
N HIS A 276 25.08 -4.63 -7.22
CA HIS A 276 23.68 -4.80 -6.83
C HIS A 276 22.72 -4.25 -7.89
N GLN A 277 23.06 -3.13 -8.54
CA GLN A 277 22.30 -2.59 -9.66
C GLN A 277 22.28 -3.54 -10.86
N SER A 278 23.43 -4.13 -11.21
CA SER A 278 23.54 -5.12 -12.29
C SER A 278 22.72 -6.38 -11.99
N ALA A 279 22.78 -6.89 -10.75
CA ALA A 279 21.94 -8.00 -10.31
C ALA A 279 20.43 -7.66 -10.38
N GLY A 280 20.06 -6.44 -10.00
CA GLY A 280 18.71 -5.92 -10.13
C GLY A 280 18.20 -5.95 -11.57
N LEU A 281 18.99 -5.42 -12.51
CA LEU A 281 18.68 -5.42 -13.95
C LEU A 281 18.59 -6.84 -14.53
N HIS A 282 19.47 -7.74 -14.12
CA HIS A 282 19.45 -9.14 -14.52
C HIS A 282 18.12 -9.82 -14.13
N HIS A 283 17.72 -9.69 -12.86
CA HIS A 283 16.47 -10.26 -12.39
C HIS A 283 15.24 -9.58 -12.99
N GLN A 284 15.25 -8.25 -13.13
CA GLN A 284 14.18 -7.51 -13.79
C GLN A 284 13.94 -8.04 -15.21
N THR A 285 15.01 -8.17 -16.01
CA THR A 285 14.94 -8.64 -17.41
C THR A 285 14.36 -10.06 -17.49
N ARG A 286 14.83 -10.98 -16.64
CA ARG A 286 14.35 -12.37 -16.63
C ARG A 286 12.90 -12.50 -16.18
N GLY A 287 12.50 -11.78 -15.14
CA GLY A 287 11.12 -11.75 -14.68
C GLY A 287 10.18 -11.19 -15.74
N LEU A 288 10.58 -10.08 -16.37
CA LEU A 288 9.78 -9.38 -17.36
C LEU A 288 9.55 -10.22 -18.63
N ALA A 289 10.55 -10.99 -19.06
CA ALA A 289 10.43 -11.88 -20.21
C ALA A 289 9.29 -12.90 -20.02
N THR A 290 9.17 -13.49 -18.83
CA THR A 290 8.10 -14.44 -18.51
C THR A 290 6.77 -13.73 -18.26
N PHE A 291 6.78 -12.60 -17.54
CA PHE A 291 5.59 -11.80 -17.26
C PHE A 291 4.85 -11.43 -18.57
N ARG A 292 5.59 -10.95 -19.59
CA ARG A 292 5.03 -10.59 -20.90
C ARG A 292 4.35 -11.75 -21.61
N GLY A 293 4.82 -12.99 -21.42
CA GLY A 293 4.21 -14.17 -22.04
C GLY A 293 2.92 -14.65 -21.36
N ILE A 294 2.65 -14.20 -20.12
CA ILE A 294 1.52 -14.70 -19.31
C ILE A 294 0.45 -13.62 -19.10
N VAL A 295 0.82 -12.33 -19.10
CA VAL A 295 -0.09 -11.23 -18.75
C VAL A 295 -1.31 -11.10 -19.67
N ASP A 296 -1.19 -11.50 -20.93
CA ASP A 296 -2.29 -11.44 -21.92
C ASP A 296 -3.35 -12.54 -21.68
N HIS A 297 -2.98 -13.62 -21.00
CA HIS A 297 -3.85 -14.78 -20.73
C HIS A 297 -3.79 -15.16 -19.24
N PRO A 298 -4.23 -14.26 -18.34
CA PRO A 298 -4.13 -14.48 -16.90
C PRO A 298 -5.06 -15.60 -16.44
N THR A 299 -4.64 -16.37 -15.45
CA THR A 299 -5.44 -17.41 -14.80
C THR A 299 -5.62 -17.07 -13.31
N ARG A 300 -6.51 -17.80 -12.62
CA ARG A 300 -6.64 -17.68 -11.16
C ARG A 300 -5.36 -18.02 -10.40
N GLU A 301 -4.51 -18.88 -10.97
CA GLU A 301 -3.23 -19.27 -10.35
C GLU A 301 -2.14 -18.22 -10.56
N THR A 302 -2.21 -17.44 -11.64
CA THR A 302 -1.20 -16.43 -11.99
C THR A 302 -1.60 -15.01 -11.60
N SER A 303 -2.88 -14.73 -11.31
CA SER A 303 -3.38 -13.37 -11.08
C SER A 303 -2.67 -12.65 -9.92
N THR A 304 -2.47 -13.32 -8.77
CA THR A 304 -1.78 -12.72 -7.62
C THR A 304 -0.32 -12.42 -7.96
N ALA A 305 0.38 -13.38 -8.59
CA ALA A 305 1.75 -13.22 -9.02
C ALA A 305 1.95 -12.13 -10.09
N LEU A 306 1.04 -12.01 -11.06
CA LEU A 306 1.08 -10.96 -12.08
C LEU A 306 0.92 -9.57 -11.44
N THR A 307 -0.08 -9.39 -10.59
CA THR A 307 -0.32 -8.12 -9.90
C THR A 307 0.84 -7.73 -8.99
N THR A 308 1.36 -8.67 -8.21
CA THR A 308 2.51 -8.41 -7.31
C THR A 308 3.80 -8.18 -8.06
N PHE A 309 4.05 -8.91 -9.15
CA PHE A 309 5.21 -8.66 -10.02
C PHE A 309 5.16 -7.26 -10.63
N ALA A 310 4.01 -6.81 -11.15
CA ALA A 310 3.87 -5.47 -11.72
C ALA A 310 4.18 -4.37 -10.69
N ARG A 311 3.75 -4.55 -9.43
CA ARG A 311 4.07 -3.62 -8.34
C ARG A 311 5.55 -3.62 -7.98
N LEU A 312 6.19 -4.79 -7.93
CA LEU A 312 7.63 -4.92 -7.73
C LEU A 312 8.40 -4.27 -8.87
N LEU A 313 7.98 -4.47 -10.13
CA LEU A 313 8.57 -3.84 -11.30
C LEU A 313 8.51 -2.32 -11.19
N GLY A 314 7.38 -1.76 -10.73
CA GLY A 314 7.26 -0.33 -10.52
C GLY A 314 8.27 0.19 -9.49
N VAL A 315 8.47 -0.51 -8.38
CA VAL A 315 9.51 -0.19 -7.37
C VAL A 315 10.91 -0.25 -7.98
N GLN A 316 11.21 -1.27 -8.77
CA GLN A 316 12.51 -1.42 -9.42
C GLN A 316 12.81 -0.27 -10.39
N ILE A 317 11.83 0.14 -11.21
CA ILE A 317 11.97 1.28 -12.14
C ILE A 317 12.19 2.59 -11.37
N CYS A 318 11.46 2.81 -10.27
CA CYS A 318 11.68 3.97 -9.41
C CYS A 318 13.12 3.99 -8.84
N ALA A 319 13.58 2.84 -8.32
CA ALA A 319 14.92 2.69 -7.76
C ALA A 319 16.02 2.86 -8.81
N GLN A 320 15.82 2.36 -10.03
CA GLN A 320 16.74 2.55 -11.14
C GLN A 320 16.86 4.03 -11.50
N ALA A 321 15.76 4.77 -11.57
CA ALA A 321 15.78 6.21 -11.82
C ALA A 321 16.53 6.97 -10.71
N LEU A 322 16.35 6.58 -9.45
CA LEU A 322 17.09 7.13 -8.31
C LEU A 322 18.61 6.89 -8.44
N LEU A 323 19.02 5.66 -8.73
CA LEU A 323 20.44 5.30 -8.89
C LEU A 323 21.07 6.00 -10.10
N GLY A 324 20.32 6.11 -11.20
CA GLY A 324 20.72 6.88 -12.38
C GLY A 324 21.01 8.34 -12.02
N ALA A 325 20.12 8.98 -11.26
CA ALA A 325 20.33 10.36 -10.83
C ALA A 325 21.56 10.55 -9.92
N ARG A 326 21.88 9.57 -9.05
CA ARG A 326 23.07 9.60 -8.18
C ARG A 326 24.38 9.46 -8.96
N GLY A 327 24.39 8.71 -10.06
CA GLY A 327 25.59 8.50 -10.89
C GLY A 327 25.96 9.67 -11.82
N HIS A 328 25.03 10.58 -12.10
CA HIS A 328 25.22 11.69 -13.05
C HIS A 328 25.55 13.03 -12.38
N SER A 329 26.26 13.02 -11.24
CA SER A 329 26.92 14.23 -10.74
C SER A 329 28.06 14.60 -11.69
N SER A 330 27.93 15.72 -12.41
CA SER A 330 28.83 16.32 -13.42
C SER A 330 28.71 15.75 -14.84
N HIS A 331 27.83 16.33 -15.65
CA HIS A 331 28.08 16.94 -16.98
C HIS A 331 26.74 17.45 -17.53
N ALA A 332 26.66 18.75 -17.81
CA ALA A 332 25.46 19.40 -18.35
C ALA A 332 25.03 18.72 -19.67
N ARG A 333 23.90 18.01 -19.65
CA ARG A 333 23.24 17.57 -20.89
C ARG A 333 22.35 18.69 -21.39
N GLY A 334 22.49 18.97 -22.68
CA GLY A 334 21.56 19.81 -23.43
C GLY A 334 20.13 19.30 -23.27
N VAL A 335 19.21 20.26 -23.20
CA VAL A 335 17.76 20.07 -23.14
C VAL A 335 17.33 19.25 -24.35
N ASN A 336 16.91 18.01 -24.15
CA ASN A 336 16.30 17.19 -25.18
C ASN A 336 14.94 16.69 -24.67
N ASP A 337 13.98 16.56 -25.60
CA ASP A 337 12.61 16.03 -25.43
C ASP A 337 12.53 14.66 -24.72
N THR A 338 13.66 14.00 -24.48
CA THR A 338 13.79 12.75 -23.72
C THR A 338 13.45 12.88 -22.24
N GLU A 339 13.51 14.07 -21.64
CA GLU A 339 13.25 14.22 -20.19
C GLU A 339 11.77 14.12 -19.83
N ILE A 340 10.86 14.68 -20.64
CA ILE A 340 9.41 14.59 -20.35
C ILE A 340 8.90 13.15 -20.41
N PHE A 341 9.58 12.31 -21.19
CA PHE A 341 9.30 10.89 -21.28
C PHE A 341 9.44 10.18 -19.92
N GLU A 342 10.38 10.60 -19.06
CA GLU A 342 10.52 10.02 -17.72
C GLU A 342 9.28 10.24 -16.85
N VAL A 343 8.63 11.39 -16.99
CA VAL A 343 7.37 11.72 -16.30
C VAL A 343 6.23 10.86 -16.85
N LEU A 344 6.14 10.75 -18.18
CA LEU A 344 5.15 9.91 -18.84
C LEU A 344 5.31 8.43 -18.51
N GLU A 345 6.52 7.88 -18.52
CA GLU A 345 6.79 6.50 -18.14
C GLU A 345 6.35 6.22 -16.70
N CYS A 346 6.59 7.15 -15.77
CA CYS A 346 6.11 7.04 -14.39
C CYS A 346 4.58 6.94 -14.35
N MET A 347 3.89 7.83 -15.07
CA MET A 347 2.43 7.87 -15.12
C MET A 347 1.86 6.59 -15.78
N GLN A 348 2.45 6.14 -16.88
CA GLN A 348 2.06 4.92 -17.59
C GLN A 348 2.26 3.66 -16.76
N LEU A 349 3.35 3.59 -15.99
CA LEU A 349 3.62 2.48 -15.08
C LEU A 349 2.58 2.40 -13.95
N LEU A 350 2.23 3.54 -13.35
CA LEU A 350 1.17 3.60 -12.34
C LEU A 350 -0.19 3.20 -12.93
N ARG A 351 -0.53 3.76 -14.10
CA ARG A 351 -1.75 3.41 -14.84
C ARG A 351 -1.82 1.91 -15.14
N GLY A 352 -0.78 1.35 -15.76
CA GLY A 352 -0.75 -0.07 -16.14
C GLY A 352 -0.80 -1.01 -14.95
N GLY A 353 -0.13 -0.66 -13.84
CA GLY A 353 -0.21 -1.43 -12.59
C GLY A 353 -1.62 -1.46 -12.00
N LEU A 354 -2.30 -0.31 -11.98
CA LEU A 354 -3.68 -0.22 -11.49
C LEU A 354 -4.69 -0.91 -12.43
N GLU A 355 -4.58 -0.71 -13.74
CA GLU A 355 -5.42 -1.38 -14.74
C GLU A 355 -5.27 -2.91 -14.66
N LEU A 356 -4.04 -3.40 -14.47
CA LEU A 356 -3.78 -4.81 -14.25
C LEU A 356 -4.47 -5.32 -12.98
N LEU A 357 -4.33 -4.61 -11.85
CA LEU A 357 -5.01 -4.97 -10.60
C LEU A 357 -6.53 -5.05 -10.77
N LEU A 358 -7.13 -4.07 -11.47
CA LEU A 358 -8.56 -4.02 -11.76
C LEU A 358 -8.99 -5.19 -12.66
N GLY A 359 -8.22 -5.47 -13.72
CA GLY A 359 -8.45 -6.61 -14.62
C GLY A 359 -8.36 -7.96 -13.91
N MET A 360 -7.50 -8.08 -12.89
CA MET A 360 -7.34 -9.30 -12.11
C MET A 360 -8.44 -9.55 -11.08
N GLN A 361 -9.29 -8.57 -10.72
CA GLN A 361 -10.22 -8.71 -9.58
C GLN A 361 -11.10 -9.96 -9.63
N LYS A 362 -11.57 -10.36 -10.83
CA LYS A 362 -12.40 -11.56 -11.01
C LYS A 362 -11.61 -12.87 -10.96
N LEU A 363 -10.29 -12.81 -11.19
CA LEU A 363 -9.39 -13.96 -11.18
C LEU A 363 -8.72 -14.17 -9.83
N LEU A 364 -8.61 -13.13 -9.00
CA LEU A 364 -7.99 -13.22 -7.68
C LEU A 364 -8.68 -14.29 -6.79
N PRO A 365 -7.90 -15.02 -5.97
CA PRO A 365 -8.46 -15.90 -4.94
C PRO A 365 -9.40 -15.15 -3.99
N VAL A 366 -10.44 -15.82 -3.50
CA VAL A 366 -11.49 -15.22 -2.62
C VAL A 366 -10.94 -14.58 -1.35
N ASN A 367 -9.80 -15.07 -0.86
CA ASN A 367 -9.11 -14.56 0.33
C ASN A 367 -7.86 -13.73 0.00
N SER A 368 -7.71 -13.28 -1.26
CA SER A 368 -6.59 -12.45 -1.67
C SER A 368 -6.67 -11.09 -0.98
N GLU A 369 -5.54 -10.65 -0.44
CA GLU A 369 -5.41 -9.31 0.15
C GLU A 369 -5.37 -8.20 -0.92
N LEU A 370 -5.32 -8.57 -2.21
CA LEU A 370 -5.40 -7.66 -3.35
C LEU A 370 -6.85 -7.40 -3.83
N LEU A 371 -7.84 -8.05 -3.22
CA LEU A 371 -9.24 -7.76 -3.52
C LEU A 371 -9.62 -6.37 -3.02
N LEU A 372 -10.23 -5.59 -3.90
CA LEU A 372 -10.77 -4.27 -3.60
C LEU A 372 -12.22 -4.41 -3.13
N SER A 373 -12.66 -3.57 -2.19
CA SER A 373 -14.08 -3.54 -1.81
C SER A 373 -14.94 -3.00 -2.95
N ASP A 374 -16.23 -3.35 -2.95
CA ASP A 374 -17.18 -2.89 -3.98
C ASP A 374 -17.23 -1.35 -4.04
N GLU A 375 -17.22 -0.68 -2.89
CA GLU A 375 -17.15 0.79 -2.81
C GLU A 375 -15.90 1.37 -3.49
N VAL A 376 -14.76 0.71 -3.32
CA VAL A 376 -13.49 1.13 -3.95
C VAL A 376 -13.51 0.84 -5.45
N LEU A 377 -14.08 -0.29 -5.84
CA LEU A 377 -14.23 -0.66 -7.24
C LEU A 377 -15.16 0.29 -7.96
N GLU A 378 -16.34 0.62 -7.41
CA GLU A 378 -17.24 1.62 -7.97
C GLU A 378 -16.53 2.97 -8.11
N GLY A 379 -15.81 3.40 -7.08
CA GLY A 379 -15.03 4.63 -7.11
C GLY A 379 -13.89 4.64 -8.13
N LEU A 380 -13.34 3.50 -8.52
CA LEU A 380 -12.24 3.39 -9.49
C LEU A 380 -12.70 3.01 -10.90
N GLN A 381 -13.83 2.33 -11.06
CA GLN A 381 -14.32 1.79 -12.33
C GLN A 381 -14.93 2.88 -13.20
N ASP A 382 -15.68 3.79 -12.60
CA ASP A 382 -16.25 4.92 -13.32
C ASP A 382 -15.15 5.96 -13.57
N LEU A 383 -14.77 6.14 -14.84
CA LEU A 383 -14.17 7.40 -15.29
C LEU A 383 -15.04 8.51 -14.68
N GLU A 384 -14.44 9.40 -13.93
CA GLU A 384 -15.14 10.60 -13.49
C GLU A 384 -15.74 11.31 -14.71
N PHE A 385 -16.80 12.08 -14.45
CA PHE A 385 -17.68 12.73 -15.42
C PHE A 385 -17.36 12.48 -16.89
N ALA A 386 -18.27 11.79 -17.59
CA ALA A 386 -18.18 11.72 -19.05
C ALA A 386 -17.87 13.15 -19.57
N PRO A 387 -16.91 13.35 -20.49
CA PRO A 387 -16.47 14.69 -20.89
C PRO A 387 -17.62 15.65 -21.25
N GLU A 388 -18.74 15.10 -21.72
CA GLU A 388 -19.98 15.82 -22.01
C GLU A 388 -20.65 16.46 -20.78
N MET A 389 -20.57 15.84 -19.60
CA MET A 389 -21.19 16.35 -18.37
C MET A 389 -20.53 17.63 -17.83
N LEU A 390 -19.27 17.86 -18.20
CA LEU A 390 -18.54 19.08 -17.84
C LEU A 390 -18.83 20.22 -18.83
N LYS A 391 -19.55 19.99 -19.92
CA LYS A 391 -19.85 21.02 -20.92
C LYS A 391 -21.09 21.82 -20.56
N GLY A 392 -21.21 22.99 -21.18
CA GLY A 392 -22.40 23.83 -21.09
C GLY A 392 -22.59 24.51 -19.74
N SER A 393 -23.84 24.79 -19.38
CA SER A 393 -24.21 25.48 -18.14
C SER A 393 -24.22 24.59 -16.90
N ALA A 394 -24.16 23.26 -17.04
CA ALA A 394 -24.33 22.34 -15.90
C ALA A 394 -23.33 22.57 -14.75
N PRO A 395 -22.00 22.75 -14.98
CA PRO A 395 -21.06 23.06 -13.90
C PRO A 395 -21.33 24.39 -13.19
N TYR A 396 -21.80 25.41 -13.93
CA TYR A 396 -22.16 26.72 -13.37
C TYR A 396 -23.39 26.61 -12.47
N ILE A 397 -24.40 25.86 -12.92
CA ILE A 397 -25.61 25.57 -12.15
C ILE A 397 -25.25 24.79 -10.88
N ALA A 398 -24.38 23.79 -10.98
CA ALA A 398 -23.92 22.99 -9.85
C ALA A 398 -23.22 23.85 -8.78
N ASN A 399 -22.28 24.72 -9.18
CA ASN A 399 -21.60 25.61 -8.24
C ASN A 399 -22.55 26.63 -7.58
N GLU A 400 -23.49 27.19 -8.35
CA GLU A 400 -24.49 28.12 -7.84
C GLU A 400 -25.46 27.43 -6.86
N LEU A 401 -25.91 26.22 -7.19
CA LEU A 401 -26.76 25.41 -6.33
C LEU A 401 -26.03 25.02 -5.05
N PHE A 402 -24.80 24.53 -5.15
CA PHE A 402 -24.02 24.15 -3.98
C PHE A 402 -23.79 25.35 -3.04
N SER A 403 -23.41 26.51 -3.58
CA SER A 403 -23.22 27.75 -2.80
C SER A 403 -24.49 28.18 -2.05
N ARG A 404 -25.66 28.07 -2.70
CA ARG A 404 -26.94 28.39 -2.05
C ARG A 404 -27.34 27.37 -0.99
N LEU A 405 -27.07 26.08 -1.24
CA LEU A 405 -27.33 25.01 -0.27
C LEU A 405 -26.48 25.16 0.99
N THR A 406 -25.23 25.61 0.87
CA THR A 406 -24.33 25.83 2.02
C THR A 406 -24.60 27.15 2.74
N SER A 407 -25.11 28.18 2.04
CA SER A 407 -25.40 29.50 2.63
C SER A 407 -26.80 29.64 3.24
N SER A 408 -27.72 28.71 2.98
CA SER A 408 -29.11 28.83 3.42
C SER A 408 -29.28 28.46 4.91
N GLU A 409 -29.60 29.46 5.75
CA GLU A 409 -29.94 29.30 7.18
C GLU A 409 -31.08 28.28 7.41
N ALA A 410 -32.06 28.22 6.50
CA ALA A 410 -33.18 27.28 6.58
C ALA A 410 -32.74 25.80 6.46
N LEU A 411 -31.65 25.52 5.73
CA LEU A 411 -31.08 24.18 5.58
C LEU A 411 -30.08 23.85 6.69
N LEU A 412 -29.38 24.87 7.22
CA LEU A 412 -28.51 24.75 8.40
C LEU A 412 -29.29 24.34 9.66
N HIS A 413 -30.57 24.71 9.77
CA HIS A 413 -31.47 24.30 10.86
C HIS A 413 -32.32 23.07 10.53
N SER A 414 -32.24 22.54 9.30
CA SER A 414 -32.89 21.27 8.96
C SER A 414 -32.14 20.11 9.63
N LYS A 415 -32.86 19.04 10.02
CA LYS A 415 -32.24 17.86 10.65
C LYS A 415 -31.25 17.11 9.72
N ARG A 416 -31.15 17.46 8.43
CA ARG A 416 -30.29 16.82 7.42
C ARG A 416 -29.72 17.85 6.43
N PRO A 417 -28.59 18.51 6.73
CA PRO A 417 -27.90 19.36 5.75
C PRO A 417 -27.47 18.55 4.52
N CYS A 418 -27.46 19.17 3.33
CA CYS A 418 -26.86 18.57 2.13
C CYS A 418 -25.39 18.29 2.42
N ARG A 419 -25.00 17.03 2.56
CA ARG A 419 -23.60 16.65 2.69
C ARG A 419 -23.27 15.71 1.55
N LEU A 420 -22.60 16.23 0.54
CA LEU A 420 -21.94 15.42 -0.48
C LEU A 420 -20.68 14.87 0.20
N GLN A 421 -20.69 13.59 0.55
CA GLN A 421 -19.64 12.95 1.37
C GLN A 421 -18.71 12.10 0.51
N THR A 422 -19.21 11.62 -0.62
CA THR A 422 -18.50 10.72 -1.53
C THR A 422 -18.40 11.32 -2.93
N LEU A 423 -17.45 10.85 -3.73
CA LEU A 423 -17.37 11.22 -5.15
C LEU A 423 -18.62 10.75 -5.93
N THR A 424 -19.25 9.66 -5.50
CA THR A 424 -20.54 9.21 -6.04
C THR A 424 -21.63 10.25 -5.82
N ASP A 425 -21.69 10.89 -4.65
CA ASP A 425 -22.65 11.97 -4.39
C ASP A 425 -22.43 13.16 -5.32
N VAL A 426 -21.15 13.55 -5.53
CA VAL A 426 -20.78 14.63 -6.47
C VAL A 426 -21.20 14.26 -7.90
N LYS A 427 -21.00 13.01 -8.31
CA LYS A 427 -21.43 12.50 -9.62
C LYS A 427 -22.94 12.62 -9.81
N GLN A 428 -23.73 12.12 -8.85
CA GLN A 428 -25.19 12.21 -8.92
C GLN A 428 -25.68 13.65 -8.87
N PHE A 429 -25.02 14.52 -8.08
CA PHE A 429 -25.32 15.94 -8.03
C PHE A 429 -25.11 16.63 -9.38
N LEU A 430 -24.01 16.32 -10.09
CA LEU A 430 -23.78 16.88 -11.42
C LEU A 430 -24.78 16.34 -12.45
N ILE A 431 -25.13 15.04 -12.40
CA ILE A 431 -26.16 14.45 -13.27
C ILE A 431 -27.48 15.23 -13.15
N LEU A 432 -27.92 15.49 -11.91
CA LEU A 432 -29.12 16.30 -11.66
C LEU A 432 -28.99 17.70 -12.31
N CYS A 433 -27.84 18.36 -12.15
CA CYS A 433 -27.61 19.68 -12.74
C CYS A 433 -27.58 19.66 -14.28
N SER A 434 -27.04 18.59 -14.88
CA SER A 434 -27.09 18.37 -16.34
C SER A 434 -28.52 18.20 -16.82
N THR A 435 -29.32 17.36 -16.15
CA THR A 435 -30.75 17.19 -16.48
C THR A 435 -31.51 18.51 -16.36
N VAL A 436 -31.26 19.29 -15.30
CA VAL A 436 -31.84 20.63 -15.11
C VAL A 436 -31.44 21.59 -16.22
N SER A 437 -30.19 21.52 -16.68
CA SER A 437 -29.67 22.33 -17.78
C SER A 437 -30.30 21.98 -19.12
N GLU A 438 -30.60 20.70 -19.36
CA GLU A 438 -31.18 20.20 -20.62
C GLU A 438 -32.70 20.39 -20.71
N THR A 439 -33.36 20.58 -19.56
CA THR A 439 -34.81 20.76 -19.49
C THR A 439 -35.23 22.04 -20.23
N PRO A 440 -36.20 22.01 -21.16
CA PRO A 440 -36.66 23.22 -21.83
C PRO A 440 -37.11 24.31 -20.84
N THR A 441 -36.87 25.58 -21.14
CA THR A 441 -37.28 26.72 -20.28
C THR A 441 -38.80 26.83 -20.12
N THR A 442 -39.56 26.23 -21.03
CA THR A 442 -41.02 26.14 -21.02
C THR A 442 -41.56 25.08 -20.05
N GLU A 443 -40.73 24.10 -19.66
CA GLU A 443 -41.12 23.04 -18.74
C GLU A 443 -40.87 23.48 -17.30
N SER A 444 -41.90 23.36 -16.45
CA SER A 444 -41.79 23.78 -15.05
C SER A 444 -41.09 22.69 -14.24
N ILE A 445 -39.89 22.98 -13.71
CA ILE A 445 -39.20 22.12 -12.75
C ILE A 445 -40.04 22.04 -11.47
N THR A 446 -40.83 20.98 -11.28
CA THR A 446 -41.67 20.76 -10.07
C THR A 446 -40.98 19.85 -9.05
N GLU A 447 -41.56 19.74 -7.85
CA GLU A 447 -41.11 18.78 -6.82
C GLU A 447 -41.15 17.34 -7.34
N ASN A 448 -42.25 16.95 -8.00
CA ASN A 448 -42.39 15.61 -8.57
C ASN A 448 -41.39 15.36 -9.71
N TRP A 449 -41.17 16.38 -10.55
CA TRP A 449 -40.16 16.30 -11.62
C TRP A 449 -38.77 16.10 -11.03
N LEU A 450 -38.39 16.87 -10.00
CA LEU A 450 -37.09 16.73 -9.34
C LEU A 450 -36.92 15.36 -8.66
N ALA A 451 -37.97 14.84 -8.04
CA ALA A 451 -37.96 13.49 -7.49
C ALA A 451 -37.74 12.42 -8.56
N SER A 452 -38.21 12.65 -9.81
CA SER A 452 -37.97 11.76 -10.94
C SER A 452 -36.61 11.95 -11.63
N ALA A 453 -36.09 13.18 -11.63
CA ALA A 453 -34.81 13.55 -12.25
C ALA A 453 -33.61 13.22 -11.36
N ALA A 454 -33.76 13.27 -10.04
CA ALA A 454 -32.76 12.80 -9.10
C ALA A 454 -32.61 11.27 -9.25
N SER A 455 -31.57 10.85 -9.97
CA SER A 455 -31.25 9.43 -10.13
C SER A 455 -30.66 8.86 -8.83
N GLY A 456 -31.11 7.67 -8.41
CA GLY A 456 -30.48 6.90 -7.33
C GLY A 456 -30.66 7.47 -5.91
N ASN A 457 -29.71 7.14 -5.01
CA ASN A 457 -29.72 7.45 -3.58
C ASN A 457 -29.49 8.94 -3.22
N PHE A 458 -29.56 9.87 -4.19
CA PHE A 458 -29.33 11.29 -3.93
C PHE A 458 -30.42 11.86 -3.02
N GLN A 459 -30.09 12.10 -1.75
CA GLN A 459 -31.06 12.62 -0.78
C GLN A 459 -31.19 14.13 -0.93
N CYS A 460 -32.37 14.57 -1.39
CA CYS A 460 -32.73 15.99 -1.44
C CYS A 460 -32.57 16.63 -0.04
N PRO A 461 -31.80 17.72 0.08
CA PRO A 461 -31.61 18.40 1.35
C PRO A 461 -32.84 19.22 1.75
N GLY A 462 -33.32 19.00 2.98
CA GLY A 462 -34.39 19.79 3.59
C GLY A 462 -35.78 19.60 2.98
N ASP A 463 -36.60 20.65 3.06
CA ASP A 463 -37.96 20.68 2.52
C ASP A 463 -37.96 20.70 0.98
N SER A 464 -38.71 19.78 0.37
CA SER A 464 -38.81 19.57 -1.09
C SER A 464 -39.12 20.85 -1.85
N ARG A 465 -40.02 21.69 -1.31
CA ARG A 465 -40.41 22.96 -1.91
C ARG A 465 -39.27 23.99 -1.89
N THR A 466 -38.54 24.04 -0.78
CA THR A 466 -37.36 24.91 -0.64
C THR A 466 -36.24 24.48 -1.59
N PHE A 467 -35.95 23.19 -1.67
CA PHE A 467 -34.95 22.65 -2.60
C PHE A 467 -35.32 22.97 -4.06
N THR A 468 -36.58 22.76 -4.45
CA THR A 468 -37.08 23.08 -5.79
C THR A 468 -36.91 24.56 -6.14
N LYS A 469 -37.18 25.45 -5.18
CA LYS A 469 -36.96 26.90 -5.36
C LYS A 469 -35.48 27.21 -5.60
N LEU A 470 -34.57 26.60 -4.83
CA LEU A 470 -33.14 26.80 -4.98
C LEU A 470 -32.66 26.30 -6.36
N VAL A 471 -33.08 25.11 -6.81
CA VAL A 471 -32.71 24.58 -8.12
C VAL A 471 -33.10 25.55 -9.25
N ARG A 472 -34.34 26.09 -9.24
CA ARG A 472 -34.77 27.06 -10.26
C ARG A 472 -33.94 28.35 -10.25
N GLN A 473 -33.63 28.87 -9.05
CA GLN A 473 -32.80 30.07 -8.91
C GLN A 473 -31.38 29.83 -9.41
N SER A 474 -30.80 28.68 -9.08
CA SER A 474 -29.46 28.28 -9.51
C SER A 474 -29.37 28.02 -11.00
N ARG A 475 -30.43 27.46 -11.60
CA ARG A 475 -30.52 27.29 -13.05
C ARG A 475 -30.34 28.62 -13.78
N ASN A 476 -31.19 29.61 -13.46
CA ASN A 476 -31.16 30.91 -14.11
C ASN A 476 -29.81 31.60 -13.94
N ALA A 477 -29.31 31.69 -12.71
CA ALA A 477 -28.03 32.33 -12.42
C ALA A 477 -26.83 31.59 -13.03
N GLY A 478 -26.87 30.25 -13.09
CA GLY A 478 -25.84 29.43 -13.72
C GLY A 478 -25.81 29.59 -15.24
N GLU A 479 -26.97 29.57 -15.91
CA GLU A 479 -27.07 29.82 -17.35
C GLU A 479 -26.63 31.25 -17.72
N ASP A 480 -26.94 32.24 -16.89
CA ASP A 480 -26.50 33.63 -17.09
C ASP A 480 -24.97 33.75 -17.01
N LYS A 481 -24.34 33.13 -16.00
CA LYS A 481 -22.88 33.07 -15.86
C LYS A 481 -22.22 32.35 -17.05
N TYR A 482 -22.80 31.24 -17.48
CA TYR A 482 -22.32 30.50 -18.66
C TYR A 482 -22.37 31.38 -19.92
N ARG A 483 -23.51 32.06 -20.18
CA ARG A 483 -23.66 32.98 -21.32
C ARG A 483 -22.67 34.15 -21.27
N GLN A 484 -22.46 34.75 -20.10
CA GLN A 484 -21.46 35.82 -19.92
C GLN A 484 -20.04 35.34 -20.25
N ASN A 485 -19.69 34.13 -19.81
CA ASN A 485 -18.38 33.55 -20.10
C ASN A 485 -18.21 33.30 -21.60
N LEU A 486 -19.23 32.73 -22.26
CA LEU A 486 -19.22 32.46 -23.70
C LEU A 486 -19.03 33.74 -24.54
N LEU A 487 -19.59 34.87 -24.08
CA LEU A 487 -19.45 36.18 -24.73
C LEU A 487 -18.06 36.80 -24.53
N SER A 488 -17.43 36.51 -23.39
CA SER A 488 -16.11 37.07 -23.04
C SER A 488 -14.97 36.24 -23.61
N ASN A 489 -15.14 34.92 -23.72
CA ASN A 489 -14.15 34.00 -24.26
C ASN A 489 -14.83 32.73 -24.81
N VAL A 490 -14.75 32.53 -26.14
CA VAL A 490 -15.38 31.40 -26.85
C VAL A 490 -14.75 30.05 -26.46
N ALA A 491 -13.54 30.08 -25.88
CA ALA A 491 -12.77 28.90 -25.48
C ALA A 491 -12.38 28.96 -23.99
N ALA A 492 -13.33 29.32 -23.12
CA ALA A 492 -13.09 29.33 -21.68
C ALA A 492 -13.20 27.91 -21.07
N PRO A 493 -12.34 27.55 -20.11
CA PRO A 493 -12.42 26.28 -19.40
C PRO A 493 -13.66 26.24 -18.51
N SER A 494 -14.12 25.03 -18.28
CA SER A 494 -15.23 24.76 -17.38
C SER A 494 -14.83 25.09 -15.94
N PRO A 495 -15.73 25.66 -15.13
CA PRO A 495 -15.41 25.95 -13.74
C PRO A 495 -15.24 24.65 -12.97
N ILE A 496 -14.25 24.61 -12.09
CA ILE A 496 -14.09 23.49 -11.15
C ILE A 496 -15.30 23.46 -10.22
N LEU A 497 -15.87 22.27 -10.00
CA LEU A 497 -16.93 22.10 -9.03
C LEU A 497 -16.41 22.38 -7.62
N SER A 498 -17.15 23.12 -6.81
CA SER A 498 -16.79 23.51 -5.42
C SER A 498 -17.28 22.53 -4.36
N CYS A 499 -17.78 21.37 -4.77
CA CYS A 499 -18.49 20.42 -3.91
C CYS A 499 -17.77 19.09 -3.68
N TYR A 500 -16.49 18.96 -4.06
CA TYR A 500 -15.72 17.76 -3.79
C TYR A 500 -15.45 17.58 -2.29
N PRO A 501 -15.63 16.36 -1.76
CA PRO A 501 -15.44 16.11 -0.33
C PRO A 501 -13.95 15.95 0.02
N ASN A 502 -13.65 16.04 1.32
CA ASN A 502 -12.38 15.67 1.97
C ASN A 502 -11.15 16.52 1.63
N ILE A 503 -11.17 17.39 0.62
CA ILE A 503 -10.04 18.26 0.31
C ILE A 503 -9.92 19.37 1.38
N PRO A 504 -8.74 19.58 1.99
CA PRO A 504 -8.53 20.71 2.90
C PRO A 504 -8.89 22.04 2.24
N ALA A 505 -9.66 22.89 2.94
CA ALA A 505 -10.23 24.12 2.37
C ALA A 505 -9.16 25.04 1.75
N THR A 506 -8.02 25.19 2.42
CA THR A 506 -6.88 26.00 1.96
C THR A 506 -6.26 25.48 0.65
N ILE A 507 -6.18 24.17 0.48
CA ILE A 507 -5.71 23.53 -0.76
C ILE A 507 -6.79 23.68 -1.83
N TYR A 508 -8.04 23.44 -1.48
CA TYR A 508 -9.14 23.47 -2.42
C TYR A 508 -9.36 24.86 -3.02
N GLU A 509 -9.36 25.91 -2.20
CA GLU A 509 -9.45 27.31 -2.64
C GLU A 509 -8.42 27.63 -3.72
N LYS A 510 -7.19 27.14 -3.57
CA LYS A 510 -6.11 27.36 -4.53
C LYS A 510 -6.30 26.56 -5.81
N LEU A 511 -6.69 25.29 -5.70
CA LEU A 511 -7.03 24.47 -6.85
C LEU A 511 -8.14 25.14 -7.70
N LEU A 512 -9.14 25.75 -7.07
CA LEU A 512 -10.21 26.49 -7.75
C LEU A 512 -9.69 27.71 -8.56
N THR A 513 -8.52 28.26 -8.23
CA THR A 513 -7.94 29.40 -8.97
C THR A 513 -7.18 29.02 -10.23
N ILE A 514 -6.83 27.74 -10.40
CA ILE A 514 -5.95 27.29 -11.49
C ILE A 514 -6.52 27.64 -12.87
N PRO A 515 -7.80 27.35 -13.21
CA PRO A 515 -8.31 27.61 -14.56
C PRO A 515 -8.22 29.09 -14.95
N ALA A 516 -8.58 30.00 -14.03
CA ALA A 516 -8.56 31.44 -14.30
C ALA A 516 -7.13 31.96 -14.52
N ARG A 517 -6.17 31.53 -13.69
CA ARG A 517 -4.75 31.88 -13.82
C ARG A 517 -4.16 31.34 -15.12
N LEU A 518 -4.46 30.08 -15.44
CA LEU A 518 -3.95 29.39 -16.61
C LEU A 518 -4.40 30.06 -17.92
N MET A 519 -5.65 30.51 -17.98
CA MET A 519 -6.19 31.21 -19.15
C MET A 519 -5.68 32.64 -19.30
N ALA A 520 -5.30 33.31 -18.22
CA ALA A 520 -4.68 34.63 -18.31
C ALA A 520 -3.32 34.57 -19.04
N GLU A 521 -2.63 33.43 -18.94
CA GLU A 521 -1.29 33.22 -19.49
C GLU A 521 -1.27 32.50 -20.85
N ILE A 522 -2.41 31.95 -21.30
CA ILE A 522 -2.51 31.15 -22.53
C ILE A 522 -3.49 31.81 -23.50
N ASN A 523 -2.93 32.45 -24.53
CA ASN A 523 -3.70 33.26 -25.49
C ASN A 523 -4.42 32.46 -26.59
N GLU A 524 -3.97 31.25 -26.93
CA GLU A 524 -4.52 30.47 -28.06
C GLU A 524 -4.49 28.95 -27.79
N ALA A 525 -5.41 28.45 -26.97
CA ALA A 525 -5.65 27.01 -26.83
C ALA A 525 -6.82 26.55 -27.72
N SER A 526 -6.68 25.39 -28.37
CA SER A 526 -7.78 24.81 -29.14
C SER A 526 -8.90 24.35 -28.19
N SER A 527 -10.16 24.34 -28.67
CA SER A 527 -11.29 23.84 -27.89
C SER A 527 -11.14 22.37 -27.50
N ILE A 528 -10.40 21.59 -28.30
CA ILE A 528 -10.09 20.18 -28.02
C ILE A 528 -9.14 20.07 -26.81
N ASP A 529 -8.11 20.91 -26.75
CA ASP A 529 -7.13 20.92 -25.66
C ASP A 529 -7.73 21.42 -24.36
N ILE A 530 -8.63 22.40 -24.43
CA ILE A 530 -9.38 22.90 -23.26
C ILE A 530 -10.30 21.81 -22.72
N ASN A 531 -11.09 21.14 -23.58
CA ASN A 531 -11.96 20.05 -23.13
C ASN A 531 -11.17 18.90 -22.49
N ALA A 532 -10.01 18.55 -23.07
CA ALA A 532 -9.12 17.54 -22.51
C ALA A 532 -8.57 17.98 -21.15
N SER A 533 -8.25 19.27 -20.99
CA SER A 533 -7.75 19.87 -19.75
C SER A 533 -8.84 19.97 -18.67
N ASP A 534 -10.09 20.26 -19.04
CA ASP A 534 -11.23 20.28 -18.12
C ASP A 534 -11.47 18.90 -17.51
N HIS A 535 -11.43 17.85 -18.34
CA HIS A 535 -11.54 16.48 -17.85
C HIS A 535 -10.35 16.10 -16.95
N ALA A 536 -9.12 16.40 -17.38
CA ALA A 536 -7.92 16.14 -16.58
C ALA A 536 -7.91 16.93 -15.26
N MET A 537 -8.49 18.13 -15.24
CA MET A 537 -8.67 18.94 -14.04
C MET A 537 -9.69 18.30 -13.10
N ALA A 538 -10.87 17.92 -13.58
CA ALA A 538 -11.86 17.21 -12.74
C ALA A 538 -11.25 15.94 -12.12
N ALA A 539 -10.57 15.14 -12.94
CA ALA A 539 -9.81 13.96 -12.52
C ALA A 539 -8.76 14.27 -11.43
N LEU A 540 -8.08 15.42 -11.55
CA LEU A 540 -7.09 15.87 -10.57
C LEU A 540 -7.75 16.21 -9.24
N ILE A 541 -8.83 17.00 -9.24
CA ILE A 541 -9.53 17.39 -8.01
C ILE A 541 -10.04 16.17 -7.25
N SER A 542 -10.57 15.17 -7.94
CA SER A 542 -10.99 13.94 -7.29
C SER A 542 -9.81 13.11 -6.78
N SER A 543 -8.67 13.16 -7.46
CA SER A 543 -7.44 12.53 -6.97
C SER A 543 -6.97 13.16 -5.66
N PHE A 544 -7.11 14.49 -5.51
CA PHE A 544 -6.96 15.16 -4.21
C PHE A 544 -8.02 14.68 -3.20
N SER A 545 -9.30 14.64 -3.58
CA SER A 545 -10.39 14.16 -2.71
C SER A 545 -10.14 12.74 -2.19
N ARG A 546 -9.64 11.83 -3.04
CA ARG A 546 -9.24 10.45 -2.69
C ARG A 546 -8.05 10.43 -1.74
N SER A 547 -7.03 11.23 -2.01
CA SER A 547 -5.82 11.31 -1.17
C SER A 547 -6.14 11.72 0.27
N TYR A 548 -7.10 12.63 0.44
CA TYR A 548 -7.51 13.15 1.75
C TYR A 548 -8.74 12.45 2.36
N ALA A 549 -9.31 11.43 1.70
CA ALA A 549 -10.52 10.75 2.18
C ALA A 549 -10.35 10.06 3.54
N ALA A 550 -9.14 9.59 3.84
CA ALA A 550 -8.79 9.01 5.13
C ALA A 550 -7.27 9.10 5.35
N ASP A 551 -6.83 9.18 6.62
CA ASP A 551 -5.42 9.00 6.98
C ASP A 551 -5.03 7.52 6.89
N SER A 552 -4.92 7.02 5.67
CA SER A 552 -4.57 5.64 5.36
C SER A 552 -3.56 5.57 4.22
N VAL A 553 -2.77 4.49 4.20
CA VAL A 553 -1.85 4.22 3.09
C VAL A 553 -2.61 4.09 1.77
N TRP A 554 -3.77 3.40 1.82
CA TRP A 554 -4.63 3.20 0.66
C TRP A 554 -5.12 4.52 0.05
N ALA A 555 -5.67 5.44 0.85
CA ALA A 555 -6.21 6.71 0.35
C ALA A 555 -5.15 7.52 -0.41
N ARG A 556 -3.94 7.59 0.17
CA ARG A 556 -2.79 8.30 -0.40
C ARG A 556 -2.37 7.73 -1.76
N TRP A 557 -2.24 6.40 -1.88
CA TRP A 557 -1.90 5.77 -3.15
C TRP A 557 -3.03 5.83 -4.16
N ASN A 558 -4.27 5.68 -3.71
CA ASN A 558 -5.45 5.77 -4.56
C ASN A 558 -5.50 7.13 -5.27
N GLY A 559 -5.28 8.24 -4.56
CA GLY A 559 -5.20 9.57 -5.18
C GLY A 559 -4.08 9.70 -6.21
N ILE A 560 -2.92 9.09 -5.96
CA ILE A 560 -1.77 9.17 -6.90
C ILE A 560 -2.00 8.32 -8.15
N GLU A 561 -2.49 7.09 -7.98
CA GLU A 561 -2.66 6.12 -9.07
C GLU A 561 -3.95 6.38 -9.88
N SER A 562 -4.96 7.05 -9.32
CA SER A 562 -6.20 7.35 -10.03
C SER A 562 -6.02 8.34 -11.17
N TRP A 563 -5.24 9.41 -10.96
CA TRP A 563 -5.14 10.49 -11.96
C TRP A 563 -4.61 10.00 -13.32
N PRO A 564 -3.44 9.32 -13.42
CA PRO A 564 -2.90 8.86 -14.70
C PRO A 564 -3.85 7.93 -15.47
N ARG A 565 -4.68 7.17 -14.77
CA ARG A 565 -5.66 6.26 -15.38
C ARG A 565 -6.85 6.99 -16.01
N MET A 566 -7.20 8.17 -15.51
CA MET A 566 -8.36 8.94 -15.95
C MET A 566 -8.03 9.95 -17.06
N LEU A 567 -6.78 10.01 -17.55
CA LEU A 567 -6.39 11.02 -18.53
C LEU A 567 -6.90 10.68 -19.94
N PRO A 568 -7.51 11.65 -20.65
CA PRO A 568 -7.86 11.51 -22.07
C PRO A 568 -6.59 11.33 -22.92
N GLU A 569 -6.70 10.59 -24.03
CA GLU A 569 -5.57 10.37 -24.95
C GLU A 569 -5.00 11.67 -25.52
N ASN A 570 -5.88 12.65 -25.80
CA ASN A 570 -5.43 13.99 -26.21
C ASN A 570 -4.59 14.67 -25.13
N PHE A 571 -5.00 14.56 -23.85
CA PHE A 571 -4.26 15.16 -22.75
C PHE A 571 -2.89 14.48 -22.55
N VAL A 572 -2.80 13.15 -22.71
CA VAL A 572 -1.51 12.44 -22.70
C VAL A 572 -0.61 12.91 -23.85
N THR A 573 -1.18 13.16 -25.03
CA THR A 573 -0.47 13.74 -26.18
C THR A 573 0.00 15.17 -25.88
N MET A 574 -0.81 15.98 -25.19
CA MET A 574 -0.43 17.31 -24.73
C MET A 574 0.77 17.26 -23.76
N ILE A 575 0.81 16.30 -22.82
CA ILE A 575 1.98 16.12 -21.93
C ILE A 575 3.22 15.77 -22.77
N ARG A 576 3.09 14.84 -23.73
CA ARG A 576 4.19 14.43 -24.63
C ARG A 576 4.75 15.61 -25.42
N ASN A 577 3.87 16.51 -25.84
CA ASN A 577 4.22 17.72 -26.59
C ASN A 577 4.51 18.93 -25.67
N THR A 578 4.77 18.69 -24.38
CA THR A 578 5.12 19.71 -23.38
C THR A 578 4.15 20.90 -23.32
N HIS A 579 2.86 20.66 -23.61
CA HIS A 579 1.85 21.70 -23.66
C HIS A 579 1.64 22.33 -22.26
N PRO A 580 1.67 23.68 -22.14
CA PRO A 580 1.60 24.35 -20.83
C PRO A 580 0.38 23.99 -19.98
N LEU A 581 -0.82 23.90 -20.59
CA LEU A 581 -2.03 23.43 -19.90
C LEU A 581 -1.81 22.10 -19.17
N ALA A 582 -1.20 21.13 -19.86
CA ALA A 582 -1.00 19.81 -19.31
C ALA A 582 0.08 19.79 -18.22
N LEU A 583 1.20 20.48 -18.47
CA LEU A 583 2.33 20.54 -17.55
C LEU A 583 1.98 21.18 -16.21
N VAL A 584 1.12 22.21 -16.19
CA VAL A 584 0.63 22.79 -14.95
C VAL A 584 -0.14 21.76 -14.12
N LEU A 585 -1.02 20.96 -14.74
CA LEU A 585 -1.76 19.92 -13.99
C LEU A 585 -0.85 18.78 -13.54
N VAL A 586 0.13 18.38 -14.36
CA VAL A 586 1.15 17.40 -13.96
C VAL A 586 1.93 17.88 -12.73
N ALA A 587 2.30 19.16 -12.66
CA ALA A 587 2.96 19.72 -11.47
C ALA A 587 2.12 19.59 -10.20
N HIS A 588 0.80 19.81 -10.30
CA HIS A 588 -0.11 19.67 -9.15
C HIS A 588 -0.36 18.20 -8.78
N TRP A 589 -0.33 17.27 -9.74
CA TRP A 589 -0.32 15.83 -9.42
C TRP A 589 0.97 15.39 -8.73
N LEU A 590 2.13 15.93 -9.15
CA LEU A 590 3.42 15.64 -8.54
C LEU A 590 3.50 16.04 -7.05
N TYR A 591 2.69 17.01 -6.62
CA TYR A 591 2.54 17.32 -5.20
C TYR A 591 1.96 16.15 -4.39
N LEU A 592 0.94 15.43 -4.91
CA LEU A 592 0.43 14.24 -4.22
C LEU A 592 1.52 13.17 -4.08
N LEU A 593 2.38 13.05 -5.09
CA LEU A 593 3.52 12.12 -5.06
C LEU A 593 4.61 12.56 -4.07
N SER A 594 4.92 13.87 -3.97
CA SER A 594 5.93 14.38 -3.03
C SER A 594 5.54 14.14 -1.57
N MET A 595 4.25 14.21 -1.24
CA MET A 595 3.74 13.89 0.10
C MET A 595 4.10 12.46 0.56
N GLN A 596 4.31 11.53 -0.39
CA GLN A 596 4.59 10.13 -0.08
C GLN A 596 6.07 9.79 -0.02
N GLU A 597 6.93 10.67 -0.53
CA GLU A 597 8.37 10.42 -0.65
C GLU A 597 9.00 9.94 0.66
N LYS A 598 8.64 10.59 1.78
CA LYS A 598 9.14 10.26 3.13
C LYS A 598 8.85 8.82 3.59
N HIS A 599 7.92 8.14 2.95
CA HIS A 599 7.50 6.79 3.32
C HIS A 599 8.12 5.70 2.43
N TYR A 600 8.67 6.04 1.27
CA TYR A 600 9.11 5.08 0.27
C TYR A 600 10.51 5.42 -0.25
N TRP A 601 11.49 4.61 0.14
CA TRP A 601 12.90 4.77 -0.25
C TRP A 601 13.09 4.89 -1.78
N PHE A 602 12.27 4.19 -2.56
CA PHE A 602 12.38 4.20 -4.02
C PHE A 602 11.85 5.50 -4.66
N LEU A 603 11.15 6.36 -3.92
CA LEU A 603 10.67 7.66 -4.39
C LEU A 603 11.63 8.82 -4.08
N GLU A 604 12.71 8.59 -3.34
CA GLU A 604 13.63 9.64 -2.87
C GLU A 604 14.09 10.58 -3.99
N GLY A 605 13.82 11.89 -3.81
CA GLY A 605 14.08 12.99 -4.72
C GLY A 605 13.39 12.89 -6.09
N ARG A 606 12.59 11.84 -6.36
CA ARG A 606 11.99 11.59 -7.67
C ARG A 606 10.91 12.63 -8.01
N PRO A 607 9.98 12.98 -7.12
CA PRO A 607 8.97 14.02 -7.39
C PRO A 607 9.62 15.37 -7.73
N GLN A 608 10.67 15.77 -7.01
CA GLN A 608 11.38 17.04 -7.24
C GLN A 608 12.13 17.04 -8.58
N ARG A 609 12.75 15.91 -8.97
CA ARG A 609 13.38 15.78 -10.29
C ARG A 609 12.34 15.91 -11.41
N MET A 610 11.22 15.20 -11.31
CA MET A 610 10.12 15.29 -12.28
C MET A 610 9.52 16.70 -12.32
N LEU A 611 9.35 17.35 -11.17
CA LEU A 611 8.89 18.74 -11.10
C LEU A 611 9.89 19.68 -11.78
N GLY A 612 11.19 19.47 -11.60
CA GLY A 612 12.23 20.22 -12.30
C GLY A 612 12.19 20.06 -13.82
N ILE A 613 11.84 18.87 -14.34
CA ILE A 613 11.59 18.65 -15.77
C ILE A 613 10.37 19.47 -16.22
N VAL A 614 9.25 19.37 -15.48
CA VAL A 614 8.01 20.10 -15.79
C VAL A 614 8.24 21.62 -15.81
N LEU A 615 8.86 22.17 -14.76
CA LEU A 615 9.09 23.61 -14.62
C LEU A 615 10.04 24.17 -15.70
N ARG A 616 11.02 23.39 -16.16
CA ARG A 616 11.92 23.80 -17.26
C ARG A 616 11.21 23.96 -18.59
N ASN A 617 10.11 23.22 -18.80
CA ASN A 617 9.29 23.28 -20.00
C ASN A 617 8.15 24.31 -19.92
N LEU A 618 8.02 25.03 -18.80
CA LEU A 618 7.10 26.16 -18.64
C LEU A 618 7.81 27.50 -18.86
N ASN A 619 7.06 28.48 -19.37
CA ASN A 619 7.50 29.87 -19.42
C ASN A 619 7.68 30.43 -17.99
N HIS A 620 8.27 31.63 -17.88
CA HIS A 620 8.59 32.23 -16.59
C HIS A 620 7.36 32.43 -15.69
N ASP A 621 6.25 32.89 -16.27
CA ASP A 621 5.06 33.29 -15.51
C ASP A 621 4.30 32.06 -14.98
N LEU A 622 4.12 31.03 -15.82
CA LEU A 622 3.53 29.75 -15.39
C LEU A 622 4.43 29.00 -14.41
N ARG A 623 5.76 29.08 -14.56
CA ARG A 623 6.71 28.50 -13.60
C ARG A 623 6.54 29.15 -12.23
N THR A 624 6.50 30.48 -12.19
CA THR A 624 6.31 31.26 -10.96
C THR A 624 4.98 30.92 -10.31
N PHE A 625 3.90 30.91 -11.12
CA PHE A 625 2.57 30.51 -10.67
C PHE A 625 2.54 29.12 -10.02
N VAL A 626 3.12 28.11 -10.68
CA VAL A 626 3.17 26.73 -10.13
C VAL A 626 3.96 26.71 -8.82
N GLN A 627 5.11 27.38 -8.76
CA GLN A 627 5.94 27.41 -7.54
C GLN A 627 5.21 28.09 -6.36
N GLU A 628 4.54 29.22 -6.59
CA GLU A 628 3.73 29.90 -5.58
C GLU A 628 2.56 29.04 -5.12
N SER A 629 1.85 28.41 -6.06
CA SER A 629 0.73 27.51 -5.78
C SER A 629 1.18 26.36 -4.88
N LEU A 630 2.24 25.65 -5.25
CA LEU A 630 2.73 24.49 -4.51
C LEU A 630 3.36 24.85 -3.16
N ALA A 631 4.18 25.91 -3.09
CA ALA A 631 4.79 26.34 -1.82
C ALA A 631 3.74 26.66 -0.76
N SER A 632 2.59 27.16 -1.20
CA SER A 632 1.50 27.49 -0.29
C SER A 632 0.78 26.24 0.25
N PHE A 633 0.91 25.07 -0.37
CA PHE A 633 0.38 23.81 0.17
C PHE A 633 1.23 23.28 1.34
N ASP A 634 2.51 23.66 1.41
CA ASP A 634 3.42 23.22 2.49
C ASP A 634 3.25 24.03 3.79
N VAL A 635 2.58 25.19 3.73
CA VAL A 635 2.32 26.05 4.90
C VAL A 635 1.17 25.51 5.79
N THR A 636 0.51 24.43 5.37
CA THR A 636 -0.72 23.93 5.99
C THR A 636 -0.58 22.61 6.75
N ASP A 637 0.64 22.06 6.87
CA ASP A 637 0.95 20.86 7.68
C ASP A 637 1.54 21.19 9.06
#